data_AF-A0A355V3R4-F1
#
_entry.id   AF-A0A355V3R4-F1
#
_cell.length_a   1.000
_cell.length_b   1.000
_cell.length_c   1.000
_cell.angle_alpha   90.00
_cell.angle_beta   90.00
_cell.angle_gamma   90.00
#
_symmetry.space_group_name_H-M   'P 1'
#
loop_
_entity.id
_entity.type
_entity.pdbx_description
1 polymer ?
#
loop_
_entity_poly.entity_id
_entity_poly.type
_entity_poly.pdbx_seq_one_letter_code
_entity_poly.pdbx_strand_id
1 'polypeptide(L)'
;IDGAIWIGFPGVEGIMALGKILNGEVNPSGRLIDTYAKDFTEIPSYENTGLHGNNGTDLYTGSSEHFSDYEEGIYVGYRYFETRYQTEKENGDKWYSENVAFPFGYGLSYTHFSWEIVDKKPVENTEITAETQFSVTVKVTNDKNGVKGKDVIQLYMALPYTGKIEKAAKVLVGFIKTEELDPGESKEYTVTFDGYDFASFDSYGKVEAGYAGYLLEAGDYKLILGKNAHDETSAVNYSVSGTVKFPDGASVQVKPLFADAEVGLKVLSRSDWEGTWPARRTDSEKQLSNELKQSIASLDSGNPLTAESNEVKEADLSFARAKKTSPVQLWQLFGKDYDDKLWDELLKNITVSSMFEMCSNMGSFGTVAIDYIGKIKTLEEDGPNGFSNFLAKNDVFDTCLYASECVLAATWNTELAEAMGDSIGNEGIVGNAKSGNDFKPYSGWYAPGVNIHRSPFGGRNSEYYSEDGVLTGIMAANVIKGASEKGVYCYMKHFAVNENETHRAGVCTWLTEQSLREVYLKGFEIAVKKGNANAVMSSFNRIGARWTGGDYRLLTTVLRDEWGFKGAVITDFADKAYMNNKQMTYAGGDIRLGNLEGKNWVDTSNPVDVYMLKRATKNVLYITANSAAINGLGDGVQVSVLMPYWQIALIVIDCVIVFGLAVWGVFAVRKLLKKPE
;
A
#
# COMPACT_ATOMS: atom_id res chain seq x y z
N ILE A 1 0.21 4.45 -37.31
CA ILE A 1 -0.43 3.89 -36.12
C ILE A 1 -1.65 4.76 -35.87
N ASP A 2 -2.85 4.24 -36.14
CA ASP A 2 -4.10 5.01 -36.05
C ASP A 2 -4.72 4.96 -34.64
N GLY A 3 -4.30 4.00 -33.82
CA GLY A 3 -4.68 3.89 -32.42
C GLY A 3 -3.66 3.06 -31.63
N ALA A 4 -3.52 3.37 -30.35
CA ALA A 4 -2.70 2.64 -29.39
C ALA A 4 -3.48 2.49 -28.09
N ILE A 5 -3.45 1.30 -27.49
CA ILE A 5 -4.11 0.99 -26.21
C ILE A 5 -3.08 0.30 -25.33
N TRP A 6 -2.90 0.83 -24.12
CA TRP A 6 -2.10 0.19 -23.08
C TRP A 6 -3.02 -0.75 -22.26
N ILE A 7 -2.63 -2.02 -22.14
CA ILE A 7 -3.43 -3.06 -21.46
C ILE A 7 -2.78 -3.63 -20.20
N GLY A 8 -1.52 -3.25 -19.93
CA GLY A 8 -0.70 -3.80 -18.85
C GLY A 8 -0.74 -5.34 -18.77
N PHE A 9 -0.81 -5.88 -17.56
CA PHE A 9 -1.10 -7.31 -17.33
C PHE A 9 -2.57 -7.48 -16.93
N PRO A 10 -3.44 -7.98 -17.82
CA PRO A 10 -4.88 -7.98 -17.61
C PRO A 10 -5.40 -9.17 -16.76
N GLY A 11 -4.51 -9.99 -16.18
CA GLY A 11 -4.90 -11.22 -15.49
C GLY A 11 -5.32 -12.34 -16.44
N VAL A 12 -5.90 -13.42 -15.90
CA VAL A 12 -6.23 -14.64 -16.68
C VAL A 12 -7.32 -14.44 -17.72
N GLU A 13 -8.36 -13.66 -17.40
CA GLU A 13 -9.54 -13.48 -18.27
C GLU A 13 -9.63 -12.06 -18.86
N GLY A 14 -8.83 -11.10 -18.38
CA GLY A 14 -8.98 -9.69 -18.78
C GLY A 14 -8.64 -9.43 -20.25
N ILE A 15 -7.90 -10.32 -20.92
CA ILE A 15 -7.67 -10.20 -22.38
C ILE A 15 -8.98 -10.24 -23.19
N MET A 16 -10.03 -10.87 -22.67
CA MET A 16 -11.34 -10.90 -23.29
C MET A 16 -12.00 -9.51 -23.31
N ALA A 17 -11.66 -8.64 -22.36
CA ALA A 17 -12.14 -7.25 -22.35
C ALA A 17 -11.57 -6.44 -23.51
N LEU A 18 -10.36 -6.74 -24.00
CA LEU A 18 -9.76 -6.05 -25.14
C LEU A 18 -10.60 -6.21 -26.41
N GLY A 19 -11.12 -7.42 -26.67
CA GLY A 19 -12.00 -7.66 -27.83
C GLY A 19 -13.27 -6.80 -27.80
N LYS A 20 -13.85 -6.63 -26.60
CA LYS A 20 -15.03 -5.79 -26.36
C LYS A 20 -14.72 -4.30 -26.48
N ILE A 21 -13.51 -3.88 -26.13
CA ILE A 21 -13.07 -2.50 -26.33
C ILE A 21 -12.91 -2.24 -27.83
N LEU A 22 -12.16 -3.07 -28.54
CA LEU A 22 -11.85 -2.88 -29.95
C LEU A 22 -13.08 -2.93 -30.87
N ASN A 23 -14.11 -3.70 -30.51
CA ASN A 23 -15.36 -3.77 -31.27
C ASN A 23 -16.41 -2.71 -30.86
N GLY A 24 -16.12 -1.90 -29.84
CA GLY A 24 -17.01 -0.85 -29.34
C GLY A 24 -18.14 -1.30 -28.41
N GLU A 25 -18.19 -2.59 -28.00
CA GLU A 25 -19.11 -3.07 -26.95
C GLU A 25 -18.85 -2.35 -25.62
N VAL A 26 -17.58 -2.11 -25.30
CA VAL A 26 -17.14 -1.36 -24.12
C VAL A 26 -16.34 -0.14 -24.57
N ASN A 27 -16.75 1.04 -24.13
CA ASN A 27 -16.00 2.26 -24.40
C ASN A 27 -14.80 2.39 -23.44
N PRO A 28 -13.56 2.57 -23.94
CA PRO A 28 -12.38 2.73 -23.08
C PRO A 28 -12.52 4.00 -22.22
N SER A 29 -12.13 3.86 -20.96
CA SER A 29 -12.23 4.94 -19.96
C SER A 29 -11.05 4.98 -18.99
N GLY A 30 -9.98 4.22 -19.27
CA GLY A 30 -8.79 4.21 -18.44
C GLY A 30 -8.00 5.51 -18.57
N ARG A 31 -7.25 5.86 -17.52
CA ARG A 31 -6.34 7.02 -17.49
C ARG A 31 -4.95 6.55 -17.09
N LEU A 32 -3.92 7.16 -17.66
CA LEU A 32 -2.53 6.87 -17.32
C LEU A 32 -2.27 7.22 -15.85
N ILE A 33 -1.49 6.36 -15.22
CA ILE A 33 -1.09 6.41 -13.82
C ILE A 33 0.33 6.96 -13.62
N ASP A 34 1.03 7.16 -14.74
CA ASP A 34 2.40 7.63 -14.79
C ASP A 34 2.50 8.63 -15.96
N THR A 35 3.45 9.56 -15.85
CA THR A 35 3.80 10.46 -16.94
C THR A 35 4.71 9.74 -17.93
N TYR A 36 4.32 9.73 -19.20
CA TYR A 36 5.13 9.11 -20.26
C TYR A 36 6.06 10.17 -20.83
N ALA A 37 7.31 10.15 -20.39
CA ALA A 37 8.38 11.00 -20.92
C ALA A 37 8.68 10.66 -22.39
N LYS A 38 9.05 11.68 -23.19
CA LYS A 38 9.58 11.47 -24.54
C LYS A 38 10.99 10.90 -24.53
N ASP A 39 11.78 11.29 -23.53
CA ASP A 39 13.08 10.72 -23.25
C ASP A 39 13.17 10.41 -21.75
N PHE A 40 13.26 9.13 -21.42
CA PHE A 40 13.39 8.70 -20.03
C PHE A 40 14.81 8.89 -19.50
N THR A 41 15.82 9.16 -20.35
CA THR A 41 17.18 9.43 -19.86
C THR A 41 17.33 10.84 -19.29
N GLU A 42 16.37 11.71 -19.60
CA GLU A 42 16.35 13.11 -19.18
C GLU A 42 15.43 13.35 -17.97
N ILE A 43 15.05 12.29 -17.24
CA ILE A 43 14.28 12.43 -16.00
C ILE A 43 15.22 12.49 -14.78
N PRO A 44 14.84 13.22 -13.72
CA PRO A 44 15.69 13.38 -12.53
C PRO A 44 16.13 12.07 -11.85
N SER A 45 15.30 11.04 -11.89
CA SER A 45 15.61 9.77 -11.23
C SER A 45 16.55 8.87 -12.06
N TYR A 46 16.87 9.23 -13.31
CA TYR A 46 17.62 8.37 -14.24
C TYR A 46 19.02 8.00 -13.72
N GLU A 47 19.82 8.98 -13.31
CA GLU A 47 21.21 8.75 -12.88
C GLU A 47 21.32 7.90 -11.61
N ASN A 48 20.28 7.94 -10.79
CA ASN A 48 20.22 7.27 -9.49
C ASN A 48 19.21 6.11 -9.47
N THR A 49 18.92 5.51 -10.63
CA THR A 49 18.14 4.27 -10.76
C THR A 49 19.06 3.08 -11.06
N GLY A 50 18.74 1.90 -10.51
CA GLY A 50 19.52 0.67 -10.58
C GLY A 50 19.71 0.03 -11.95
N LEU A 51 19.36 0.72 -13.04
CA LEU A 51 19.59 0.31 -14.43
C LEU A 51 21.06 0.02 -14.76
N HIS A 52 21.98 0.66 -14.05
CA HIS A 52 23.42 0.48 -14.22
C HIS A 52 24.06 -0.40 -13.14
N GLY A 53 23.26 -1.00 -12.25
CA GLY A 53 23.71 -1.66 -11.03
C GLY A 53 24.40 -3.02 -11.19
N ASN A 54 25.06 -3.27 -12.32
CA ASN A 54 26.12 -4.29 -12.42
C ASN A 54 27.50 -3.68 -12.75
N ASN A 55 27.60 -2.35 -12.88
CA ASN A 55 28.83 -1.64 -13.27
C ASN A 55 29.54 -0.92 -12.10
N GLY A 56 29.15 -1.18 -10.84
CA GLY A 56 29.79 -0.58 -9.65
C GLY A 56 29.50 0.90 -9.43
N THR A 57 28.40 1.41 -10.00
CA THR A 57 28.02 2.84 -9.91
C THR A 57 27.37 3.19 -8.57
N ASP A 58 26.67 2.22 -7.97
CA ASP A 58 25.93 2.29 -6.70
C ASP A 58 26.67 1.58 -5.55
N LEU A 59 27.94 1.23 -5.73
CA LEU A 59 28.78 0.54 -4.75
C LEU A 59 29.71 1.53 -4.04
N TYR A 60 29.78 1.46 -2.73
CA TYR A 60 30.79 2.21 -1.97
C TYR A 60 32.20 1.66 -2.21
N THR A 61 33.18 2.55 -2.39
CA THR A 61 34.56 2.16 -2.71
C THR A 61 35.16 1.30 -1.59
N GLY A 62 35.63 0.10 -1.95
CA GLY A 62 36.25 -0.83 -1.01
C GLY A 62 35.28 -1.47 -0.02
N SER A 63 33.98 -1.51 -0.34
CA SER A 63 32.90 -2.08 0.48
C SER A 63 32.05 -3.09 -0.31
N SER A 64 31.18 -3.82 0.38
CA SER A 64 30.06 -4.58 -0.20
C SER A 64 28.71 -3.85 -0.08
N GLU A 65 28.70 -2.69 0.55
CA GLU A 65 27.49 -1.89 0.78
C GLU A 65 27.15 -1.05 -0.46
N HIS A 66 25.85 -0.95 -0.75
CA HIS A 66 25.31 -0.22 -1.88
C HIS A 66 24.49 0.98 -1.42
N PHE A 67 24.28 1.95 -2.30
CA PHE A 67 23.48 3.13 -2.02
C PHE A 67 22.58 3.54 -3.20
N SER A 68 21.54 4.31 -2.90
CA SER A 68 20.69 4.96 -3.90
C SER A 68 20.31 6.35 -3.40
N ASP A 69 20.57 7.37 -4.22
CA ASP A 69 20.34 8.78 -3.87
C ASP A 69 19.07 9.29 -4.55
N TYR A 70 18.03 9.60 -3.76
CA TYR A 70 16.76 10.11 -4.25
C TYR A 70 16.82 11.65 -4.34
N GLU A 71 17.77 12.11 -5.15
CA GLU A 71 18.08 13.52 -5.35
C GLU A 71 16.97 14.30 -6.06
N GLU A 72 16.07 13.62 -6.78
CA GLU A 72 14.88 14.26 -7.34
C GLU A 72 13.94 14.84 -6.27
N GLY A 73 14.10 14.45 -5.00
CA GLY A 73 13.30 14.96 -3.89
C GLY A 73 11.81 14.69 -4.11
N ILE A 74 10.99 15.74 -4.04
CA ILE A 74 9.54 15.65 -4.29
C ILE A 74 9.17 15.60 -5.77
N TYR A 75 10.13 15.82 -6.68
CA TYR A 75 9.91 15.95 -8.12
C TYR A 75 9.89 14.57 -8.80
N VAL A 76 8.95 13.72 -8.39
CA VAL A 76 8.69 12.41 -9.00
C VAL A 76 7.51 12.51 -9.97
N GLY A 77 7.68 11.99 -11.18
CA GLY A 77 6.62 11.92 -12.19
C GLY A 77 6.11 13.30 -12.61
N TYR A 78 4.79 13.46 -12.69
CA TYR A 78 4.16 14.75 -13.07
C TYR A 78 4.55 15.90 -12.14
N ARG A 79 4.92 15.64 -10.88
CA ARG A 79 5.43 16.69 -9.98
C ARG A 79 6.67 17.35 -10.56
N TYR A 80 7.54 16.61 -11.26
CA TYR A 80 8.65 17.19 -12.01
C TYR A 80 8.17 17.92 -13.25
N PHE A 81 7.49 17.22 -14.16
CA PHE A 81 7.16 17.77 -15.49
C PHE A 81 6.27 19.01 -15.45
N GLU A 82 5.25 19.02 -14.59
CA GLU A 82 4.37 20.18 -14.43
C GLU A 82 5.11 21.36 -13.78
N THR A 83 6.06 21.08 -12.89
CA THR A 83 6.87 22.12 -12.24
C THR A 83 7.89 22.71 -13.18
N ARG A 84 8.60 21.87 -13.94
CA ARG A 84 9.57 22.34 -14.93
C ARG A 84 8.88 23.11 -16.05
N TYR A 85 7.71 22.67 -16.49
CA TYR A 85 6.85 23.45 -17.39
C TYR A 85 6.49 24.82 -16.81
N GLN A 86 6.07 24.89 -15.54
CA GLN A 86 5.73 26.18 -14.91
C GLN A 86 6.92 27.16 -14.93
N THR A 87 8.15 26.67 -14.72
CA THR A 87 9.36 27.52 -14.77
C THR A 87 9.79 27.87 -16.20
N GLU A 88 9.41 27.08 -17.20
CA GLU A 88 9.71 27.30 -18.62
C GLU A 88 8.58 28.03 -19.38
N LYS A 89 7.48 28.35 -18.70
CA LYS A 89 6.22 28.80 -19.31
C LYS A 89 6.36 30.08 -20.14
N GLU A 90 7.37 30.92 -19.88
CA GLU A 90 7.69 32.08 -20.71
C GLU A 90 8.00 31.68 -22.17
N ASN A 91 8.42 30.44 -22.41
CA ASN A 91 8.65 29.83 -23.72
C ASN A 91 7.42 29.12 -24.31
N GLY A 92 6.23 29.33 -23.73
CA GLY A 92 4.99 28.63 -24.08
C GLY A 92 5.04 27.13 -23.74
N ASP A 93 4.23 26.33 -24.44
CA ASP A 93 4.15 24.87 -24.22
C ASP A 93 5.29 24.08 -24.86
N LYS A 94 6.28 24.76 -25.44
CA LYS A 94 7.37 24.13 -26.21
C LYS A 94 8.09 23.08 -25.37
N TRP A 95 8.60 23.45 -24.19
CA TRP A 95 9.35 22.54 -23.33
C TRP A 95 8.51 21.31 -22.98
N TYR A 96 7.26 21.50 -22.57
CA TYR A 96 6.40 20.38 -22.18
C TYR A 96 6.13 19.44 -23.37
N SER A 97 5.80 20.00 -24.53
CA SER A 97 5.58 19.23 -25.75
C SER A 97 6.83 18.50 -26.25
N GLU A 98 8.04 18.97 -25.92
CA GLU A 98 9.32 18.35 -26.27
C GLU A 98 9.72 17.23 -25.30
N ASN A 99 9.19 17.24 -24.07
CA ASN A 99 9.61 16.32 -23.00
C ASN A 99 8.53 15.34 -22.54
N VAL A 100 7.23 15.62 -22.74
CA VAL A 100 6.11 14.76 -22.34
C VAL A 100 5.39 14.23 -23.57
N ALA A 101 5.25 12.90 -23.65
CA ALA A 101 4.47 12.23 -24.69
C ALA A 101 3.00 12.11 -24.27
N PHE A 102 2.75 11.67 -23.02
CA PHE A 102 1.43 11.61 -22.44
C PHE A 102 1.46 12.04 -20.96
N PRO A 103 0.64 13.03 -20.55
CA PRO A 103 0.56 13.45 -19.16
C PRO A 103 0.01 12.37 -18.21
N PHE A 104 0.37 12.46 -16.92
CA PHE A 104 -0.34 11.76 -15.85
C PHE A 104 -1.84 12.06 -15.90
N GLY A 105 -2.68 11.02 -15.80
CA GLY A 105 -4.14 11.15 -15.90
C GLY A 105 -4.68 11.25 -17.33
N TYR A 106 -3.83 11.16 -18.36
CA TYR A 106 -4.26 11.17 -19.76
C TYR A 106 -5.00 9.89 -20.17
N GLY A 107 -6.02 10.03 -20.99
CA GLY A 107 -6.78 8.90 -21.55
C GLY A 107 -7.87 9.38 -22.49
N LEU A 108 -8.22 8.53 -23.46
CA LEU A 108 -9.24 8.83 -24.45
C LEU A 108 -10.45 7.90 -24.29
N SER A 109 -11.54 8.30 -24.94
CA SER A 109 -12.80 7.59 -25.03
C SER A 109 -13.31 7.65 -26.47
N TYR A 110 -14.22 6.76 -26.85
CA TYR A 110 -14.95 6.83 -28.12
C TYR A 110 -16.04 7.91 -28.13
N THR A 111 -16.25 8.60 -27.00
CA THR A 111 -17.13 9.76 -26.89
C THR A 111 -16.37 10.94 -26.26
N HIS A 112 -17.01 12.11 -26.22
CA HIS A 112 -16.49 13.30 -25.57
C HIS A 112 -17.37 13.69 -24.39
N PHE A 113 -16.75 14.29 -23.37
CA PHE A 113 -17.44 14.76 -22.18
C PHE A 113 -17.10 16.23 -21.89
N SER A 114 -18.10 17.01 -21.53
CA SER A 114 -17.92 18.36 -20.99
C SER A 114 -18.11 18.36 -19.47
N TRP A 115 -17.35 19.20 -18.77
CA TRP A 115 -17.39 19.29 -17.32
C TRP A 115 -17.63 20.73 -16.87
N GLU A 116 -18.36 20.89 -15.78
CA GLU A 116 -18.67 22.19 -15.18
C GLU A 116 -18.66 22.07 -13.66
N ILE A 117 -17.93 22.93 -12.95
CA ILE A 117 -18.05 23.04 -11.49
C ILE A 117 -19.36 23.76 -11.17
N VAL A 118 -20.30 23.04 -10.55
CA VAL A 118 -21.65 23.55 -10.23
C VAL A 118 -21.83 23.91 -8.76
N ASP A 119 -21.07 23.30 -7.85
CA ASP A 119 -21.00 23.69 -6.44
C ASP A 119 -19.57 23.57 -5.91
N LYS A 120 -19.23 24.42 -4.94
CA LYS A 120 -17.91 24.45 -4.30
C LYS A 120 -18.00 24.99 -2.88
N LYS A 121 -17.42 24.24 -1.95
CA LYS A 121 -17.21 24.63 -0.56
C LYS A 121 -15.74 24.39 -0.21
N PRO A 122 -15.03 25.35 0.40
CA PRO A 122 -15.46 26.74 0.57
C PRO A 122 -15.68 27.44 -0.79
N VAL A 123 -16.35 28.61 -0.77
CA VAL A 123 -16.55 29.40 -1.99
C VAL A 123 -15.24 30.04 -2.45
N GLU A 124 -15.18 30.47 -3.70
CA GLU A 124 -13.98 31.11 -4.26
C GLU A 124 -13.53 32.32 -3.44
N ASN A 125 -12.22 32.51 -3.33
CA ASN A 125 -11.55 33.55 -2.53
C ASN A 125 -11.77 33.41 -1.02
N THR A 126 -12.20 32.24 -0.54
CA THR A 126 -12.18 31.95 0.90
C THR A 126 -10.75 31.72 1.37
N GLU A 127 -10.43 32.21 2.57
CA GLU A 127 -9.17 31.94 3.25
C GLU A 127 -9.12 30.50 3.78
N ILE A 128 -8.03 29.80 3.50
CA ILE A 128 -7.84 28.42 3.96
C ILE A 128 -7.26 28.43 5.38
N THR A 129 -7.89 27.67 6.28
CA THR A 129 -7.44 27.38 7.66
C THR A 129 -7.18 25.88 7.84
N ALA A 130 -6.68 25.47 9.01
CA ALA A 130 -6.40 24.06 9.31
C ALA A 130 -7.69 23.20 9.33
N GLU A 131 -8.82 23.80 9.66
CA GLU A 131 -10.14 23.16 9.74
C GLU A 131 -10.91 23.19 8.41
N THR A 132 -10.33 23.81 7.38
CA THR A 132 -11.00 23.96 6.08
C THR A 132 -11.16 22.60 5.40
N GLN A 133 -12.41 22.27 5.09
CA GLN A 133 -12.82 21.08 4.36
C GLN A 133 -13.33 21.50 2.99
N PHE A 134 -12.88 20.80 1.95
CA PHE A 134 -13.26 21.05 0.56
C PHE A 134 -14.31 20.04 0.10
N SER A 135 -15.28 20.52 -0.67
CA SER A 135 -16.31 19.74 -1.34
C SER A 135 -16.61 20.40 -2.68
N VAL A 136 -16.31 19.71 -3.77
CA VAL A 136 -16.39 20.25 -5.13
C VAL A 136 -17.29 19.35 -5.96
N THR A 137 -18.39 19.91 -6.46
CA THR A 137 -19.36 19.18 -7.27
C THR A 137 -19.19 19.55 -8.74
N VAL A 138 -18.92 18.54 -9.56
CA VAL A 138 -18.70 18.66 -11.00
C VAL A 138 -19.84 17.97 -11.73
N LYS A 139 -20.51 18.72 -12.61
CA LYS A 139 -21.48 18.17 -13.56
C LYS A 139 -20.73 17.68 -14.80
N VAL A 140 -20.86 16.39 -15.10
CA VAL A 140 -20.30 15.74 -16.29
C VAL A 140 -21.43 15.46 -17.26
N THR A 141 -21.24 15.82 -18.52
CA THR A 141 -22.21 15.57 -19.60
C THR A 141 -21.54 14.80 -20.73
N ASN A 142 -22.14 13.68 -21.13
CA ASN A 142 -21.72 12.95 -22.33
C ASN A 142 -22.26 13.63 -23.59
N ASP A 143 -21.47 13.69 -24.65
CA ASP A 143 -21.88 14.25 -25.93
C ASP A 143 -23.17 13.57 -26.45
N LYS A 144 -24.16 14.40 -26.80
CA LYS A 144 -25.44 13.96 -27.37
C LYS A 144 -25.31 13.18 -28.69
N ASN A 145 -24.23 13.41 -29.42
CA ASN A 145 -23.95 12.72 -30.69
C ASN A 145 -22.92 11.60 -30.53
N GLY A 146 -22.46 11.35 -29.31
CA GLY A 146 -21.44 10.36 -29.00
C GLY A 146 -22.02 8.97 -28.74
N VAL A 147 -21.27 8.17 -28.00
CA VAL A 147 -21.66 6.84 -27.54
C VAL A 147 -21.65 6.77 -26.03
N LYS A 148 -22.28 5.75 -25.45
CA LYS A 148 -22.25 5.51 -24.00
C LYS A 148 -20.79 5.38 -23.51
N GLY A 149 -20.47 5.94 -22.35
CA GLY A 149 -19.11 5.86 -21.82
C GLY A 149 -18.96 6.36 -20.39
N LYS A 150 -17.75 6.25 -19.86
CA LYS A 150 -17.36 6.76 -18.55
C LYS A 150 -16.24 7.79 -18.69
N ASP A 151 -16.15 8.71 -17.75
CA ASP A 151 -15.04 9.66 -17.65
C ASP A 151 -14.51 9.78 -16.22
N VAL A 152 -13.34 10.41 -16.05
CA VAL A 152 -12.66 10.57 -14.76
C VAL A 152 -12.47 12.06 -14.49
N ILE A 153 -13.10 12.54 -13.42
CA ILE A 153 -12.89 13.88 -12.87
C ILE A 153 -11.61 13.84 -12.03
N GLN A 154 -10.67 14.75 -12.29
CA GLN A 154 -9.41 14.87 -11.57
C GLN A 154 -9.28 16.28 -11.01
N LEU A 155 -9.02 16.39 -9.71
CA LEU A 155 -8.81 17.66 -9.01
C LEU A 155 -7.36 17.79 -8.57
N TYR A 156 -6.73 18.89 -8.95
CA TYR A 156 -5.36 19.22 -8.57
C TYR A 156 -5.32 20.53 -7.79
N MET A 157 -4.50 20.61 -6.75
CA MET A 157 -4.21 21.87 -6.08
C MET A 157 -2.87 22.42 -6.57
N ALA A 158 -2.88 23.58 -7.21
CA ALA A 158 -1.67 24.32 -7.51
C ALA A 158 -1.19 25.09 -6.27
N LEU A 159 0.11 25.01 -6.00
CA LEU A 159 0.72 25.47 -4.75
C LEU A 159 1.56 26.74 -4.99
N PRO A 160 1.56 27.72 -4.06
CA PRO A 160 2.46 28.87 -4.14
C PRO A 160 3.90 28.43 -3.85
N TYR A 161 4.88 29.00 -4.57
CA TYR A 161 6.30 28.75 -4.32
C TYR A 161 6.98 30.03 -3.83
N THR A 162 7.45 30.01 -2.59
CA THR A 162 8.14 31.15 -1.94
C THR A 162 9.67 31.04 -1.99
N GLY A 163 10.19 29.89 -2.41
CA GLY A 163 11.63 29.57 -2.37
C GLY A 163 12.15 29.08 -1.01
N LYS A 164 11.29 28.93 0.01
CA LYS A 164 11.73 28.48 1.35
C LYS A 164 11.87 26.97 1.46
N ILE A 165 10.88 26.23 0.97
CA ILE A 165 10.90 24.76 0.82
C ILE A 165 10.54 24.40 -0.62
N GLU A 166 10.97 23.23 -1.07
CA GLU A 166 10.62 22.76 -2.42
C GLU A 166 9.12 22.46 -2.50
N LYS A 167 8.50 22.80 -3.63
CA LYS A 167 7.07 22.55 -3.89
C LYS A 167 6.84 22.19 -5.34
N ALA A 168 6.10 21.11 -5.55
CA ALA A 168 5.52 20.81 -6.85
C ALA A 168 4.58 21.94 -7.27
N ALA A 169 4.51 22.25 -8.56
CA ALA A 169 3.59 23.25 -9.09
C ALA A 169 2.12 22.92 -8.79
N LYS A 170 1.80 21.63 -8.77
CA LYS A 170 0.48 21.11 -8.45
C LYS A 170 0.56 19.68 -7.92
N VAL A 171 -0.44 19.26 -7.14
CA VAL A 171 -0.60 17.90 -6.62
C VAL A 171 -2.04 17.43 -6.80
N LEU A 172 -2.24 16.13 -7.08
CA LEU A 172 -3.57 15.52 -7.09
C LEU A 172 -4.15 15.54 -5.67
N VAL A 173 -5.38 16.03 -5.51
CA VAL A 173 -6.09 16.06 -4.21
C VAL A 173 -7.31 15.14 -4.17
N GLY A 174 -7.79 14.71 -5.33
CA GLY A 174 -8.88 13.74 -5.41
C GLY A 174 -9.33 13.49 -6.84
N PHE A 175 -10.06 12.39 -7.02
CA PHE A 175 -10.66 12.02 -8.29
C PHE A 175 -11.95 11.24 -8.06
N ILE A 176 -12.78 11.17 -9.09
CA ILE A 176 -13.94 10.29 -9.12
C ILE A 176 -14.22 9.87 -10.55
N LYS A 177 -14.60 8.61 -10.74
CA LYS A 177 -15.01 8.08 -12.03
C LYS A 177 -16.53 8.04 -12.11
N THR A 178 -17.06 8.43 -13.26
CA THR A 178 -18.49 8.34 -13.52
C THR A 178 -18.93 6.89 -13.67
N GLU A 179 -20.21 6.62 -13.42
CA GLU A 179 -20.87 5.49 -14.07
C GLU A 179 -20.91 5.66 -15.60
N GLU A 180 -21.47 4.68 -16.30
CA GLU A 180 -21.73 4.86 -17.72
C GLU A 180 -22.85 5.87 -17.94
N LEU A 181 -22.55 6.91 -18.73
CA LEU A 181 -23.50 7.93 -19.12
C LEU A 181 -23.96 7.68 -20.55
N ASP A 182 -25.27 7.69 -20.79
CA ASP A 182 -25.84 7.64 -22.13
C ASP A 182 -25.57 8.96 -22.90
N PRO A 183 -25.60 8.97 -24.25
CA PRO A 183 -25.41 10.19 -25.03
C PRO A 183 -26.37 11.32 -24.61
N GLY A 184 -25.82 12.47 -24.23
CA GLY A 184 -26.59 13.63 -23.75
C GLY A 184 -26.99 13.58 -22.27
N GLU A 185 -26.69 12.49 -21.55
CA GLU A 185 -26.93 12.41 -20.11
C GLU A 185 -25.94 13.31 -19.35
N SER A 186 -26.44 13.97 -18.29
CA SER A 186 -25.66 14.77 -17.37
C SER A 186 -25.86 14.30 -15.93
N LYS A 187 -24.78 14.18 -15.16
CA LYS A 187 -24.82 13.87 -13.73
C LYS A 187 -23.77 14.63 -12.93
N GLU A 188 -24.02 14.76 -11.64
CA GLU A 188 -23.17 15.51 -10.71
C GLU A 188 -22.40 14.57 -9.79
N TYR A 189 -21.12 14.89 -9.58
CA TYR A 189 -20.19 14.10 -8.80
C TYR A 189 -19.44 14.99 -7.83
N THR A 190 -19.35 14.59 -6.57
CA THR A 190 -18.70 15.39 -5.52
C THR A 190 -17.39 14.73 -5.08
N VAL A 191 -16.33 15.52 -5.05
CA VAL A 191 -15.02 15.12 -4.50
C VAL A 191 -14.75 15.96 -3.25
N THR A 192 -14.30 15.30 -2.18
CA THR A 192 -13.98 15.93 -0.89
C THR A 192 -12.54 15.66 -0.49
N PHE A 193 -11.90 16.66 0.11
CA PHE A 193 -10.52 16.63 0.61
C PHE A 193 -10.34 17.75 1.65
N ASP A 194 -9.21 17.80 2.34
CA ASP A 194 -8.92 18.84 3.34
C ASP A 194 -7.60 19.58 3.07
N GLY A 195 -7.29 20.58 3.92
CA GLY A 195 -6.05 21.34 3.84
C GLY A 195 -4.78 20.50 4.00
N TYR A 196 -4.87 19.37 4.71
CA TYR A 196 -3.75 18.46 4.95
C TYR A 196 -3.39 17.65 3.70
N ASP A 197 -4.39 17.29 2.87
CA ASP A 197 -4.20 16.52 1.64
C ASP A 197 -3.25 17.19 0.61
N PHE A 198 -2.99 18.50 0.71
CA PHE A 198 -2.04 19.25 -0.14
C PHE A 198 -0.97 20.03 0.64
N ALA A 199 -0.76 19.70 1.92
CA ALA A 199 0.27 20.32 2.75
C ALA A 199 1.68 19.88 2.35
N SER A 200 2.67 20.76 2.54
CA SER A 200 4.09 20.45 2.36
C SER A 200 4.76 20.24 3.71
N PHE A 201 5.77 19.37 3.77
CA PHE A 201 6.51 19.05 4.97
C PHE A 201 7.79 19.89 5.06
N ASP A 202 7.87 20.76 6.06
CA ASP A 202 9.09 21.52 6.35
C ASP A 202 9.93 20.80 7.41
N SER A 203 10.98 20.11 6.96
CA SER A 203 11.89 19.36 7.85
C SER A 203 12.75 20.25 8.75
N TYR A 204 12.85 21.54 8.45
CA TYR A 204 13.91 22.41 8.97
C TYR A 204 13.41 23.71 9.60
N GLY A 205 12.11 23.96 9.57
CA GLY A 205 11.51 25.22 10.03
C GLY A 205 11.97 26.42 9.22
N LYS A 206 12.15 26.24 7.91
CA LYS A 206 12.50 27.31 6.96
C LYS A 206 11.33 28.26 6.73
N VAL A 207 10.09 27.78 6.78
CA VAL A 207 8.89 28.58 6.56
C VAL A 207 8.58 29.44 7.77
N GLU A 208 8.55 28.83 8.95
CA GLU A 208 8.27 29.47 10.22
C GLU A 208 9.21 28.97 11.32
N ALA A 209 9.99 29.90 11.89
CA ALA A 209 10.94 29.59 12.94
C ALA A 209 10.24 28.97 14.17
N GLY A 210 10.75 27.82 14.62
CA GLY A 210 10.20 27.09 15.76
C GLY A 210 9.12 26.07 15.41
N TYR A 211 8.76 25.91 14.13
CA TYR A 211 7.86 24.86 13.66
C TYR A 211 8.50 24.07 12.52
N ALA A 212 8.49 22.74 12.63
CA ALA A 212 8.87 21.81 11.57
C ALA A 212 7.82 20.70 11.50
N GLY A 213 7.31 20.40 10.31
CA GLY A 213 6.13 19.56 10.12
C GLY A 213 5.32 19.98 8.88
N TYR A 214 4.10 19.45 8.77
CA TYR A 214 3.20 19.76 7.65
C TYR A 214 2.59 21.17 7.77
N LEU A 215 2.65 21.93 6.69
CA LEU A 215 2.09 23.28 6.64
C LEU A 215 1.60 23.70 5.25
N LEU A 216 0.77 24.75 5.23
CA LEU A 216 0.52 25.59 4.07
C LEU A 216 1.29 26.90 4.23
N GLU A 217 2.02 27.30 3.19
CA GLU A 217 2.64 28.62 3.13
C GLU A 217 1.60 29.67 2.73
N ALA A 218 1.83 30.92 3.15
CA ALA A 218 1.05 32.05 2.68
C ALA A 218 1.20 32.21 1.16
N GLY A 219 0.10 32.56 0.49
CA GLY A 219 0.05 32.75 -0.95
C GLY A 219 -1.26 32.29 -1.58
N ASP A 220 -1.29 32.35 -2.90
CA ASP A 220 -2.44 31.97 -3.71
C ASP A 220 -2.41 30.47 -4.02
N TYR A 221 -3.54 29.82 -3.79
CA TYR A 221 -3.78 28.42 -4.11
C TYR A 221 -4.85 28.35 -5.20
N LYS A 222 -4.65 27.45 -6.17
CA LYS A 222 -5.61 27.30 -7.27
C LYS A 222 -6.03 25.85 -7.40
N LEU A 223 -7.28 25.57 -7.10
CA LEU A 223 -7.90 24.28 -7.34
C LEU A 223 -8.25 24.17 -8.83
N ILE A 224 -7.73 23.16 -9.50
CA ILE A 224 -7.82 22.92 -10.93
C ILE A 224 -8.68 21.67 -11.16
N LEU A 225 -9.71 21.81 -11.98
CA LEU A 225 -10.40 20.69 -12.62
C LEU A 225 -9.67 20.36 -13.93
N GLY A 226 -9.00 19.22 -13.98
CA GLY A 226 -8.10 18.83 -15.07
C GLY A 226 -8.57 17.59 -15.82
N LYS A 227 -8.39 17.56 -17.16
CA LYS A 227 -8.58 16.37 -18.01
C LYS A 227 -7.47 15.34 -17.81
N ASN A 228 -6.33 15.84 -17.34
CA ASN A 228 -5.13 15.17 -16.88
C ASN A 228 -4.33 16.23 -16.08
N ALA A 229 -3.10 15.93 -15.66
CA ALA A 229 -2.28 16.86 -14.90
C ALA A 229 -2.00 18.19 -15.64
N HIS A 230 -1.97 18.18 -16.97
CA HIS A 230 -1.60 19.33 -17.81
C HIS A 230 -2.82 20.13 -18.27
N ASP A 231 -3.84 19.44 -18.77
CA ASP A 231 -4.99 20.03 -19.46
C ASP A 231 -6.05 20.54 -18.47
N GLU A 232 -5.97 21.83 -18.13
CA GLU A 232 -6.92 22.54 -17.26
C GLU A 232 -8.25 22.83 -17.99
N THR A 233 -9.38 22.44 -17.38
CA THR A 233 -10.74 22.78 -17.86
C THR A 233 -11.27 24.04 -17.19
N SER A 234 -11.13 24.13 -15.87
CA SER A 234 -11.55 25.28 -15.06
C SER A 234 -10.79 25.30 -13.75
N ALA A 235 -10.80 26.44 -13.05
CA ALA A 235 -10.16 26.56 -11.76
C ALA A 235 -10.94 27.44 -10.78
N VAL A 236 -10.61 27.30 -9.49
CA VAL A 236 -11.13 28.09 -8.38
C VAL A 236 -9.95 28.58 -7.55
N ASN A 237 -9.93 29.86 -7.24
CA ASN A 237 -8.85 30.48 -6.47
C ASN A 237 -9.17 30.54 -4.98
N TYR A 238 -8.14 30.35 -4.17
CA TYR A 238 -8.15 30.48 -2.72
C TYR A 238 -6.85 31.17 -2.27
N SER A 239 -6.80 31.60 -1.02
CA SER A 239 -5.61 32.24 -0.45
C SER A 239 -5.35 31.76 0.96
N VAL A 240 -4.09 31.78 1.36
CA VAL A 240 -3.63 31.60 2.73
C VAL A 240 -2.93 32.89 3.15
N SER A 241 -3.38 33.57 4.20
CA SER A 241 -2.78 34.85 4.62
C SER A 241 -1.48 34.70 5.42
N GLY A 242 -1.36 33.60 6.17
CA GLY A 242 -0.22 33.25 7.02
C GLY A 242 -0.08 31.74 7.13
N THR A 243 1.03 31.25 7.68
CA THR A 243 1.29 29.80 7.76
C THR A 243 0.15 29.04 8.46
N VAL A 244 -0.41 28.04 7.81
CA VAL A 244 -1.36 27.08 8.42
C VAL A 244 -0.58 25.81 8.76
N LYS A 245 -0.70 25.32 9.99
CA LYS A 245 0.09 24.18 10.50
C LYS A 245 -0.80 22.96 10.74
N PHE A 246 -0.24 21.78 10.54
CA PHE A 246 -0.89 20.49 10.86
C PHE A 246 0.03 19.70 11.81
N PRO A 247 0.06 20.06 13.10
CA PRO A 247 1.06 19.55 14.02
C PRO A 247 0.64 18.21 14.67
N ASP A 248 -0.64 17.88 14.60
CA ASP A 248 -1.23 16.76 15.33
C ASP A 248 -1.09 15.44 14.57
N GLY A 249 -0.47 14.46 15.24
CA GLY A 249 -0.60 13.03 14.93
C GLY A 249 -1.61 12.35 15.87
N ALA A 250 -1.70 11.02 15.80
CA ALA A 250 -2.67 10.25 16.59
C ALA A 250 -2.41 10.31 18.11
N SER A 251 -1.15 10.16 18.54
CA SER A 251 -0.73 10.22 19.94
C SER A 251 0.46 11.16 20.19
N VAL A 252 1.15 11.58 19.14
CA VAL A 252 2.30 12.50 19.21
C VAL A 252 2.15 13.65 18.22
N GLN A 253 2.94 14.71 18.44
CA GLN A 253 3.08 15.77 17.45
C GLN A 253 4.01 15.32 16.33
N VAL A 254 3.62 15.57 15.08
CA VAL A 254 4.44 15.24 13.90
C VAL A 254 5.67 16.12 13.89
N LYS A 255 6.86 15.51 13.77
CA LYS A 255 8.16 16.21 13.76
C LYS A 255 9.14 15.54 12.79
N PRO A 256 10.21 16.24 12.40
CA PRO A 256 11.30 15.63 11.63
C PRO A 256 12.05 14.55 12.43
N LEU A 257 12.35 13.43 11.80
CA LEU A 257 12.97 12.23 12.37
C LEU A 257 14.17 11.70 11.56
N PHE A 258 14.31 12.07 10.28
CA PHE A 258 15.18 11.37 9.31
C PHE A 258 16.30 12.25 8.73
N ALA A 259 16.74 13.28 9.45
CA ALA A 259 17.82 14.17 8.99
C ALA A 259 19.16 13.43 8.70
N ASP A 260 19.40 12.27 9.34
CA ASP A 260 20.54 11.40 9.07
C ASP A 260 20.46 10.67 7.72
N ALA A 261 19.30 10.63 7.06
CA ALA A 261 19.11 10.04 5.74
C ALA A 261 19.41 11.01 4.59
N GLU A 262 19.83 12.24 4.88
CA GLU A 262 20.11 13.28 3.87
C GLU A 262 21.60 13.45 3.56
N VAL A 263 22.46 12.58 4.12
CA VAL A 263 23.92 12.74 4.04
C VAL A 263 24.44 12.59 2.61
N GLY A 264 25.04 13.67 2.11
CA GLY A 264 25.71 13.69 0.81
C GLY A 264 24.76 13.89 -0.38
N LEU A 265 23.49 14.23 -0.13
CA LEU A 265 22.53 14.51 -1.20
C LEU A 265 22.70 15.90 -1.78
N LYS A 266 22.64 15.98 -3.10
CA LYS A 266 22.43 17.23 -3.83
C LYS A 266 21.01 17.23 -4.40
N VAL A 267 20.07 17.70 -3.58
CA VAL A 267 18.64 17.65 -3.92
C VAL A 267 18.30 18.65 -5.02
N LEU A 268 17.56 18.19 -6.02
CA LEU A 268 17.02 18.97 -7.12
C LEU A 268 16.14 20.09 -6.59
N SER A 269 16.42 21.31 -7.01
CA SER A 269 15.65 22.50 -6.65
C SER A 269 15.10 23.16 -7.89
N ARG A 270 13.83 23.54 -7.82
CA ARG A 270 13.19 24.32 -8.90
C ARG A 270 13.69 25.76 -9.00
N SER A 271 14.49 26.22 -8.04
CA SER A 271 15.15 27.53 -8.08
C SER A 271 16.44 27.54 -8.90
N ASP A 272 17.05 26.38 -9.13
CA ASP A 272 18.29 26.21 -9.89
C ASP A 272 18.37 24.78 -10.46
N TRP A 273 17.61 24.51 -11.51
CA TRP A 273 17.53 23.15 -12.06
C TRP A 273 18.87 22.64 -12.60
N GLU A 274 19.60 23.46 -13.35
CA GLU A 274 20.86 23.08 -13.98
C GLU A 274 21.96 22.89 -12.93
N GLY A 275 22.02 23.78 -11.92
CA GLY A 275 22.98 23.70 -10.84
C GLY A 275 22.69 22.60 -9.84
N THR A 276 21.45 22.11 -9.73
CA THR A 276 21.03 21.04 -8.81
C THR A 276 20.63 19.74 -9.49
N TRP A 277 20.83 19.60 -10.81
CA TRP A 277 20.51 18.38 -11.53
C TRP A 277 21.18 17.16 -10.89
N PRO A 278 20.44 16.05 -10.65
CA PRO A 278 21.00 14.84 -10.07
C PRO A 278 22.18 14.30 -10.87
N ALA A 279 23.19 13.83 -10.16
CA ALA A 279 24.40 13.29 -10.76
C ALA A 279 24.94 12.16 -9.90
N ARG A 280 25.64 11.21 -10.54
CA ARG A 280 26.26 10.11 -9.79
C ARG A 280 27.33 10.64 -8.84
N ARG A 281 27.41 10.02 -7.67
CA ARG A 281 28.53 10.22 -6.74
C ARG A 281 29.88 10.05 -7.44
N THR A 282 30.78 10.99 -7.19
CA THR A 282 32.21 10.90 -7.52
C THR A 282 32.90 9.81 -6.71
N ASP A 283 34.10 9.39 -7.14
CA ASP A 283 34.89 8.38 -6.40
C ASP A 283 35.24 8.82 -4.97
N SER A 284 35.33 10.13 -4.72
CA SER A 284 35.49 10.71 -3.37
C SER A 284 34.22 10.60 -2.53
N GLU A 285 33.04 10.82 -3.10
CA GLU A 285 31.75 10.72 -2.40
C GLU A 285 31.33 9.27 -2.14
N LYS A 286 31.90 8.33 -2.90
CA LYS A 286 31.79 6.87 -2.66
C LYS A 286 32.71 6.37 -1.55
N GLN A 287 33.56 7.21 -0.96
CA GLN A 287 34.39 6.78 0.16
C GLN A 287 33.52 6.56 1.40
N LEU A 288 33.46 5.31 1.85
CA LEU A 288 32.67 4.94 3.01
C LEU A 288 33.39 5.31 4.30
N SER A 289 32.91 6.35 4.99
CA SER A 289 33.44 6.79 6.28
C SER A 289 33.29 5.71 7.35
N ASN A 290 34.13 5.74 8.38
CA ASN A 290 34.07 4.77 9.47
C ASN A 290 32.76 4.91 10.27
N GLU A 291 32.27 6.13 10.41
CA GLU A 291 31.02 6.47 11.08
C GLU A 291 29.83 5.86 10.34
N LEU A 292 29.83 5.94 9.00
CA LEU A 292 28.78 5.33 8.20
C LEU A 292 28.86 3.80 8.21
N LYS A 293 30.06 3.20 8.17
CA LYS A 293 30.24 1.75 8.36
C LYS A 293 29.63 1.27 9.66
N GLN A 294 29.89 1.97 10.76
CA GLN A 294 29.34 1.64 12.07
C GLN A 294 27.82 1.81 12.09
N SER A 295 27.29 2.85 11.45
CA SER A 295 25.85 3.10 11.36
C SER A 295 25.14 1.99 10.58
N ILE A 296 25.68 1.55 9.44
CA ILE A 296 25.12 0.45 8.63
C ILE A 296 25.15 -0.89 9.36
N ALA A 297 26.22 -1.14 10.13
CA ALA A 297 26.38 -2.36 10.93
C ALA A 297 25.58 -2.35 12.24
N SER A 298 25.02 -1.21 12.63
CA SER A 298 24.32 -1.06 13.90
C SER A 298 23.01 -1.86 13.91
N LEU A 299 22.83 -2.62 14.99
CA LEU A 299 21.57 -3.32 15.30
C LEU A 299 20.73 -2.54 16.32
N ASP A 300 21.08 -1.28 16.58
CA ASP A 300 20.25 -0.39 17.38
C ASP A 300 18.97 -0.04 16.60
N SER A 301 17.82 -0.16 17.27
CA SER A 301 16.53 0.21 16.70
C SER A 301 16.24 1.71 16.84
N GLY A 302 16.94 2.41 17.73
CA GLY A 302 16.61 3.78 18.13
C GLY A 302 15.45 3.87 19.11
N ASN A 303 14.95 2.75 19.62
CA ASN A 303 13.87 2.72 20.61
C ASN A 303 14.35 3.30 21.96
N PRO A 304 13.69 4.35 22.50
CA PRO A 304 14.09 4.98 23.77
C PRO A 304 13.64 4.21 25.02
N LEU A 305 12.86 3.13 24.88
CA LEU A 305 12.32 2.34 25.99
C LEU A 305 13.43 1.74 26.87
N THR A 306 13.28 1.92 28.17
CA THR A 306 14.14 1.31 29.19
C THR A 306 13.28 0.62 30.25
N ALA A 307 13.90 -0.13 31.17
CA ALA A 307 13.20 -0.70 32.31
C ALA A 307 12.54 0.37 33.21
N GLU A 308 13.01 1.62 33.15
CA GLU A 308 12.50 2.74 33.94
C GLU A 308 11.37 3.53 33.25
N SER A 309 11.09 3.23 31.98
CA SER A 309 9.97 3.83 31.24
C SER A 309 8.64 3.47 31.90
N ASN A 310 7.70 4.42 31.97
CA ASN A 310 6.42 4.21 32.67
C ASN A 310 5.61 3.09 32.03
N GLU A 311 5.63 3.02 30.70
CA GLU A 311 4.98 1.98 29.89
C GLU A 311 5.46 0.57 30.28
N VAL A 312 6.75 0.41 30.64
CA VAL A 312 7.32 -0.88 31.05
C VAL A 312 7.01 -1.17 32.51
N LYS A 313 7.09 -0.17 33.40
CA LYS A 313 6.83 -0.35 34.85
C LYS A 313 5.36 -0.59 35.16
N GLU A 314 4.46 0.03 34.39
CA GLU A 314 3.01 -0.04 34.59
C GLU A 314 2.38 -1.22 33.86
N ALA A 315 3.07 -1.80 32.88
CA ALA A 315 2.58 -2.98 32.16
C ALA A 315 2.54 -4.22 33.06
N ASP A 316 1.49 -5.03 32.90
CA ASP A 316 1.48 -6.39 33.42
C ASP A 316 2.46 -7.25 32.60
N LEU A 317 3.63 -7.55 33.16
CA LEU A 317 4.65 -8.40 32.53
C LEU A 317 4.49 -9.89 32.89
N SER A 318 3.38 -10.29 33.52
CA SER A 318 3.12 -11.69 33.83
C SER A 318 2.89 -12.52 32.56
N PHE A 319 3.29 -13.79 32.63
CA PHE A 319 3.15 -14.78 31.56
C PHE A 319 3.04 -16.19 32.16
N ALA A 320 2.48 -17.12 31.39
CA ALA A 320 2.29 -18.48 31.86
C ALA A 320 3.64 -19.22 31.95
N ARG A 321 3.81 -19.99 33.03
CA ARG A 321 4.97 -20.87 33.22
C ARG A 321 4.83 -22.24 32.56
N ALA A 322 3.60 -22.61 32.20
CA ALA A 322 3.28 -23.87 31.52
C ALA A 322 2.06 -23.67 30.61
N LYS A 323 1.96 -24.47 29.55
CA LYS A 323 0.81 -24.48 28.64
C LYS A 323 -0.40 -25.09 29.34
N LYS A 324 -1.34 -24.25 29.77
CA LYS A 324 -2.60 -24.64 30.41
C LYS A 324 -3.74 -23.92 29.72
N THR A 325 -4.89 -24.59 29.57
CA THR A 325 -6.08 -23.97 28.97
C THR A 325 -6.43 -22.69 29.71
N SER A 326 -6.40 -21.59 28.97
CA SER A 326 -6.70 -20.25 29.47
C SER A 326 -8.20 -20.11 29.73
N PRO A 327 -8.61 -19.42 30.80
CA PRO A 327 -10.02 -19.06 31.00
C PRO A 327 -10.51 -18.06 29.95
N VAL A 328 -9.60 -17.35 29.29
CA VAL A 328 -9.88 -16.45 28.17
C VAL A 328 -9.38 -17.07 26.87
N GLN A 329 -10.26 -17.18 25.88
CA GLN A 329 -9.97 -17.72 24.56
C GLN A 329 -9.98 -16.60 23.52
N LEU A 330 -9.15 -16.71 22.47
CA LEU A 330 -8.95 -15.66 21.48
C LEU A 330 -10.25 -15.20 20.81
N TRP A 331 -11.17 -16.12 20.52
CA TRP A 331 -12.46 -15.81 19.90
C TRP A 331 -13.34 -14.89 20.75
N GLN A 332 -13.13 -14.83 22.07
CA GLN A 332 -13.84 -13.89 22.96
C GLN A 332 -13.41 -12.43 22.76
N LEU A 333 -12.31 -12.20 22.03
CA LEU A 333 -11.76 -10.89 21.75
C LEU A 333 -12.12 -10.36 20.35
N PHE A 334 -12.94 -11.10 19.60
CA PHE A 334 -13.51 -10.60 18.34
C PHE A 334 -14.25 -9.28 18.55
N GLY A 335 -13.93 -8.27 17.74
CA GLY A 335 -14.57 -6.95 17.78
C GLY A 335 -14.29 -6.15 19.05
N LYS A 336 -13.37 -6.59 19.92
CA LYS A 336 -12.94 -5.82 21.08
C LYS A 336 -11.96 -4.74 20.68
N ASP A 337 -12.12 -3.56 21.29
CA ASP A 337 -11.14 -2.49 21.16
C ASP A 337 -9.74 -2.99 21.51
N TYR A 338 -8.74 -2.43 20.83
CA TYR A 338 -7.33 -2.77 21.06
C TYR A 338 -6.92 -2.58 22.54
N ASP A 339 -7.55 -1.64 23.25
CA ASP A 339 -7.24 -1.28 24.63
C ASP A 339 -8.14 -1.99 25.66
N ASP A 340 -8.96 -2.97 25.24
CA ASP A 340 -9.79 -3.77 26.15
C ASP A 340 -8.90 -4.59 27.11
N LYS A 341 -9.25 -4.59 28.40
CA LYS A 341 -8.50 -5.29 29.46
C LYS A 341 -8.46 -6.81 29.28
N LEU A 342 -9.37 -7.37 28.49
CA LEU A 342 -9.39 -8.79 28.18
C LEU A 342 -8.14 -9.23 27.40
N TRP A 343 -7.47 -8.30 26.68
CA TRP A 343 -6.18 -8.57 26.06
C TRP A 343 -5.11 -8.93 27.08
N ASP A 344 -5.00 -8.17 28.18
CA ASP A 344 -4.01 -8.44 29.22
C ASP A 344 -4.30 -9.78 29.94
N GLU A 345 -5.60 -10.05 30.19
CA GLU A 345 -6.06 -11.31 30.75
C GLU A 345 -5.76 -12.52 29.85
N LEU A 346 -5.81 -12.37 28.54
CA LEU A 346 -5.39 -13.40 27.59
C LEU A 346 -3.86 -13.57 27.61
N LEU A 347 -3.11 -12.47 27.48
CA LEU A 347 -1.66 -12.49 27.31
C LEU A 347 -0.92 -13.09 28.51
N LYS A 348 -1.41 -12.87 29.75
CA LYS A 348 -0.80 -13.49 30.96
C LYS A 348 -0.90 -15.01 30.98
N ASN A 349 -1.81 -15.59 30.19
CA ASN A 349 -1.99 -17.03 30.07
C ASN A 349 -1.10 -17.66 28.99
N ILE A 350 -0.30 -16.88 28.25
CA ILE A 350 0.58 -17.38 27.19
C ILE A 350 2.02 -17.54 27.72
N THR A 351 2.69 -18.62 27.33
CA THR A 351 4.12 -18.81 27.68
C THR A 351 5.02 -17.98 26.77
N VAL A 352 6.14 -17.44 27.30
CA VAL A 352 7.14 -16.72 26.49
C VAL A 352 7.63 -17.54 25.29
N SER A 353 7.78 -18.85 25.45
CA SER A 353 8.16 -19.74 24.35
C SER A 353 7.11 -19.76 23.23
N SER A 354 5.81 -19.75 23.53
CA SER A 354 4.77 -19.69 22.49
C SER A 354 4.69 -18.32 21.83
N MET A 355 4.90 -17.24 22.59
CA MET A 355 4.99 -15.88 22.03
C MET A 355 6.17 -15.77 21.06
N PHE A 356 7.35 -16.22 21.47
CA PHE A 356 8.56 -16.22 20.65
C PHE A 356 8.39 -17.09 19.40
N GLU A 357 7.79 -18.28 19.54
CA GLU A 357 7.56 -19.18 18.42
C GLU A 357 6.73 -18.50 17.32
N MET A 358 5.63 -17.86 17.71
CA MET A 358 4.72 -17.18 16.80
C MET A 358 5.32 -15.92 16.17
N CYS A 359 5.98 -15.07 16.96
CA CYS A 359 6.43 -13.75 16.50
C CYS A 359 7.80 -13.78 15.82
N SER A 360 8.70 -14.65 16.27
CA SER A 360 10.13 -14.58 15.91
C SER A 360 10.68 -15.84 15.25
N ASN A 361 10.08 -17.01 15.47
CA ASN A 361 10.63 -18.28 15.00
C ASN A 361 9.93 -18.86 13.76
N MET A 362 8.59 -18.74 13.69
CA MET A 362 7.76 -19.43 12.70
C MET A 362 6.69 -18.50 12.10
N GLY A 363 7.12 -17.50 11.32
CA GLY A 363 6.22 -16.58 10.59
C GLY A 363 6.16 -16.82 9.08
N SER A 364 6.69 -17.95 8.58
CA SER A 364 6.69 -18.25 7.14
C SER A 364 5.30 -18.62 6.64
N PHE A 365 4.65 -17.72 5.89
CA PHE A 365 3.34 -17.94 5.25
C PHE A 365 2.19 -18.26 6.23
N GLY A 366 2.26 -17.69 7.42
CA GLY A 366 1.28 -17.89 8.49
C GLY A 366 1.91 -17.91 9.87
N THR A 367 1.05 -17.92 10.89
CA THR A 367 1.45 -17.98 12.29
C THR A 367 1.00 -19.29 12.94
N VAL A 368 1.81 -19.81 13.86
CA VAL A 368 1.55 -21.09 14.54
C VAL A 368 0.31 -21.05 15.44
N ALA A 369 -0.25 -22.23 15.73
CA ALA A 369 -1.35 -22.38 16.68
C ALA A 369 -0.86 -22.21 18.13
N ILE A 370 -1.76 -21.70 18.98
CA ILE A 370 -1.61 -21.68 20.45
C ILE A 370 -2.92 -22.23 21.03
N ASP A 371 -3.08 -23.55 20.98
CA ASP A 371 -4.35 -24.24 21.23
C ASP A 371 -4.97 -23.94 22.60
N TYR A 372 -4.13 -23.72 23.61
CA TYR A 372 -4.59 -23.47 24.98
C TYR A 372 -5.17 -22.06 25.19
N ILE A 373 -5.09 -21.17 24.19
CA ILE A 373 -5.86 -19.92 24.13
C ILE A 373 -6.84 -19.90 22.95
N GLY A 374 -7.05 -21.03 22.27
CA GLY A 374 -7.96 -21.13 21.12
C GLY A 374 -7.48 -20.41 19.87
N LYS A 375 -6.17 -20.09 19.76
CA LYS A 375 -5.59 -19.55 18.52
C LYS A 375 -5.26 -20.70 17.57
N ILE A 376 -5.85 -20.71 16.38
CA ILE A 376 -5.51 -21.66 15.33
C ILE A 376 -4.25 -21.23 14.54
N LYS A 377 -3.72 -22.14 13.72
CA LYS A 377 -2.71 -21.82 12.70
C LYS A 377 -3.36 -20.95 11.60
N THR A 378 -2.75 -19.82 11.25
CA THR A 378 -3.18 -18.99 10.11
C THR A 378 -2.45 -19.39 8.82
N LEU A 379 -3.07 -19.08 7.67
CA LEU A 379 -2.43 -19.13 6.34
C LEU A 379 -2.36 -17.69 5.80
N GLU A 380 -1.18 -17.32 5.33
CA GLU A 380 -0.86 -15.95 4.88
C GLU A 380 -0.05 -16.03 3.59
N GLU A 381 -0.63 -15.57 2.49
CA GLU A 381 -0.16 -15.93 1.14
C GLU A 381 0.22 -14.69 0.33
N ASP A 382 1.20 -14.83 -0.58
CA ASP A 382 1.41 -13.86 -1.66
C ASP A 382 0.21 -13.88 -2.61
N GLY A 383 0.02 -12.97 -3.57
CA GLY A 383 0.66 -11.67 -3.76
C GLY A 383 -0.35 -10.70 -4.43
N PRO A 384 0.10 -9.51 -4.89
CA PRO A 384 -0.79 -8.44 -5.37
C PRO A 384 -1.74 -8.81 -6.51
N ASN A 385 -1.40 -9.84 -7.29
CA ASN A 385 -2.21 -10.35 -8.41
C ASN A 385 -3.11 -11.55 -8.03
N GLY A 386 -3.34 -11.81 -6.75
CA GLY A 386 -4.10 -12.95 -6.26
C GLY A 386 -3.25 -13.92 -5.43
N PHE A 387 -3.92 -14.86 -4.77
CA PHE A 387 -3.25 -15.78 -3.85
C PHE A 387 -2.28 -16.73 -4.57
N SER A 388 -1.09 -16.90 -4.00
CA SER A 388 0.00 -17.76 -4.47
C SER A 388 0.97 -18.05 -3.33
N ASN A 389 1.65 -19.20 -3.39
CA ASN A 389 2.68 -19.56 -2.44
C ASN A 389 3.83 -20.28 -3.14
N PHE A 390 5.04 -19.72 -3.09
CA PHE A 390 6.19 -20.31 -3.74
C PHE A 390 6.87 -21.41 -2.91
N LEU A 391 6.73 -21.40 -1.58
CA LEU A 391 7.31 -22.39 -0.66
C LEU A 391 6.42 -23.61 -0.46
N ALA A 392 5.11 -23.42 -0.43
CA ALA A 392 4.12 -24.46 -0.20
C ALA A 392 3.08 -24.45 -1.34
N LYS A 393 3.51 -24.87 -2.53
CA LYS A 393 2.69 -24.88 -3.76
C LYS A 393 1.36 -25.65 -3.65
N ASN A 394 1.20 -26.48 -2.61
CA ASN A 394 -0.01 -27.26 -2.34
C ASN A 394 -0.90 -26.61 -1.26
N ASP A 395 -0.66 -25.36 -0.86
CA ASP A 395 -1.52 -24.67 0.11
C ASP A 395 -2.52 -23.72 -0.58
N VAL A 396 -2.25 -23.31 -1.83
CA VAL A 396 -3.11 -22.41 -2.64
C VAL A 396 -3.78 -23.16 -3.80
N PHE A 397 -5.11 -23.07 -3.90
CA PHE A 397 -5.89 -23.82 -4.89
C PHE A 397 -6.97 -22.99 -5.59
N ASP A 398 -6.98 -23.03 -6.93
CA ASP A 398 -8.05 -22.49 -7.78
C ASP A 398 -8.43 -21.02 -7.48
N THR A 399 -7.44 -20.22 -7.13
CA THR A 399 -7.54 -18.77 -6.90
C THR A 399 -7.43 -18.01 -8.21
N CYS A 400 -8.02 -16.81 -8.28
CA CYS A 400 -7.98 -16.00 -9.49
C CYS A 400 -6.62 -15.30 -9.63
N LEU A 401 -6.14 -15.14 -10.87
CA LEU A 401 -5.05 -14.22 -11.19
C LEU A 401 -5.63 -12.91 -11.72
N TYR A 402 -5.66 -11.92 -10.84
CA TYR A 402 -6.22 -10.60 -11.08
C TYR A 402 -5.31 -9.76 -12.00
N ALA A 403 -5.90 -8.71 -12.57
CA ALA A 403 -5.13 -7.67 -13.26
C ALA A 403 -4.10 -7.06 -12.31
N SER A 404 -2.97 -6.62 -12.85
CA SER A 404 -1.92 -6.01 -12.05
C SER A 404 -2.36 -4.67 -11.48
N GLU A 405 -1.77 -4.27 -10.34
CA GLU A 405 -2.22 -3.08 -9.61
C GLU A 405 -2.11 -1.81 -10.45
N CYS A 406 -1.14 -1.72 -11.36
CA CYS A 406 -1.03 -0.60 -12.29
C CYS A 406 -2.21 -0.54 -13.30
N VAL A 407 -2.77 -1.69 -13.70
CA VAL A 407 -3.97 -1.76 -14.54
C VAL A 407 -5.21 -1.41 -13.73
N LEU A 408 -5.28 -1.88 -12.48
CA LEU A 408 -6.36 -1.50 -11.55
C LEU A 408 -6.34 0.02 -11.28
N ALA A 409 -5.17 0.59 -10.99
CA ALA A 409 -4.94 2.02 -10.83
C ALA A 409 -5.38 2.80 -12.07
N ALA A 410 -5.06 2.31 -13.27
CA ALA A 410 -5.45 2.94 -14.53
C ALA A 410 -6.96 2.93 -14.79
N THR A 411 -7.75 2.18 -14.00
CA THR A 411 -9.20 2.33 -13.99
C THR A 411 -9.65 3.64 -13.36
N TRP A 412 -8.87 4.22 -12.44
CA TRP A 412 -9.22 5.37 -11.61
C TRP A 412 -10.59 5.19 -10.94
N ASN A 413 -10.92 3.95 -10.55
CA ASN A 413 -12.23 3.56 -10.06
C ASN A 413 -12.10 2.89 -8.69
N THR A 414 -12.48 3.62 -7.65
CA THR A 414 -12.46 3.12 -6.27
C THR A 414 -13.46 2.00 -6.03
N GLU A 415 -14.59 1.99 -6.72
CA GLU A 415 -15.57 0.91 -6.64
C GLU A 415 -15.02 -0.40 -7.22
N LEU A 416 -14.27 -0.34 -8.32
CA LEU A 416 -13.59 -1.53 -8.87
C LEU A 416 -12.44 -1.99 -7.99
N ALA A 417 -11.71 -1.07 -7.36
CA ALA A 417 -10.70 -1.40 -6.37
C ALA A 417 -11.30 -2.14 -5.17
N GLU A 418 -12.41 -1.63 -4.62
CA GLU A 418 -13.16 -2.28 -3.53
C GLU A 418 -13.72 -3.64 -3.98
N ALA A 419 -14.28 -3.75 -5.18
CA ALA A 419 -14.79 -5.01 -5.72
C ALA A 419 -13.70 -6.08 -5.93
N MET A 420 -12.48 -5.67 -6.31
CA MET A 420 -11.33 -6.58 -6.34
C MET A 420 -10.96 -7.04 -4.93
N GLY A 421 -10.92 -6.13 -3.96
CA GLY A 421 -10.75 -6.45 -2.54
C GLY A 421 -11.79 -7.47 -2.05
N ASP A 422 -13.07 -7.23 -2.33
CA ASP A 422 -14.17 -8.15 -2.01
C ASP A 422 -13.96 -9.54 -2.61
N SER A 423 -13.48 -9.61 -3.86
CA SER A 423 -13.22 -10.87 -4.55
C SER A 423 -12.08 -11.65 -3.88
N ILE A 424 -10.98 -10.96 -3.54
CA ILE A 424 -9.89 -11.52 -2.73
C ILE A 424 -10.40 -11.99 -1.37
N GLY A 425 -11.24 -11.19 -0.71
CA GLY A 425 -11.84 -11.55 0.57
C GLY A 425 -12.66 -12.83 0.52
N ASN A 426 -13.47 -12.99 -0.53
CA ASN A 426 -14.24 -14.21 -0.76
C ASN A 426 -13.34 -15.43 -1.01
N GLU A 427 -12.28 -15.29 -1.80
CA GLU A 427 -11.28 -16.35 -1.98
C GLU A 427 -10.57 -16.69 -0.66
N GLY A 428 -10.29 -15.67 0.17
CA GLY A 428 -9.67 -15.84 1.48
C GLY A 428 -10.52 -16.68 2.44
N ILE A 429 -11.84 -16.47 2.46
CA ILE A 429 -12.78 -17.29 3.24
C ILE A 429 -12.77 -18.75 2.76
N VAL A 430 -12.74 -18.98 1.44
CA VAL A 430 -12.68 -20.34 0.87
C VAL A 430 -11.39 -21.04 1.31
N GLY A 431 -10.27 -20.32 1.26
CA GLY A 431 -9.00 -20.81 1.77
C GLY A 431 -8.56 -22.14 1.15
N ASN A 432 -7.98 -23.00 1.98
CA ASN A 432 -7.43 -24.29 1.54
C ASN A 432 -8.47 -25.42 1.44
N ALA A 433 -9.78 -25.12 1.30
CA ALA A 433 -10.88 -26.08 1.40
C ALA A 433 -10.71 -27.41 0.61
N LYS A 434 -9.91 -27.42 -0.46
CA LYS A 434 -9.62 -28.61 -1.28
C LYS A 434 -8.53 -29.55 -0.74
N SER A 435 -7.78 -29.14 0.29
CA SER A 435 -6.70 -29.94 0.90
C SER A 435 -7.22 -31.17 1.68
N GLY A 436 -8.53 -31.20 1.97
CA GLY A 436 -9.23 -32.39 2.42
C GLY A 436 -9.09 -32.70 3.91
N ASN A 437 -9.35 -31.73 4.80
CA ASN A 437 -10.20 -31.90 6.01
C ASN A 437 -10.11 -30.75 7.05
N ASP A 438 -9.28 -29.73 6.87
CA ASP A 438 -9.01 -28.75 7.94
C ASP A 438 -9.48 -27.31 7.68
N PHE A 439 -10.13 -27.05 6.53
CA PHE A 439 -10.82 -25.82 6.12
C PHE A 439 -10.27 -24.54 6.78
N LYS A 440 -9.06 -24.16 6.38
CA LYS A 440 -8.39 -22.96 6.86
C LYS A 440 -8.52 -21.82 5.85
N PRO A 441 -9.03 -20.65 6.25
CA PRO A 441 -9.04 -19.47 5.40
C PRO A 441 -7.63 -18.94 5.17
N TYR A 442 -7.39 -18.32 4.02
CA TYR A 442 -6.25 -17.43 3.81
C TYR A 442 -6.57 -16.12 4.52
N SER A 443 -6.12 -16.03 5.78
CA SER A 443 -6.50 -14.93 6.67
C SER A 443 -5.61 -13.70 6.46
N GLY A 444 -4.40 -13.90 5.95
CA GLY A 444 -3.50 -12.81 5.57
C GLY A 444 -3.15 -12.82 4.09
N TRP A 445 -2.90 -11.62 3.57
CA TRP A 445 -2.51 -11.42 2.18
C TRP A 445 -1.30 -10.49 2.12
N TYR A 446 -0.20 -10.92 1.50
CA TYR A 446 1.01 -10.11 1.31
C TYR A 446 0.84 -9.13 0.15
N ALA A 447 -0.06 -8.18 0.33
CA ALA A 447 -0.50 -7.17 -0.64
C ALA A 447 -1.45 -6.19 0.07
N PRO A 448 -1.81 -5.04 -0.53
CA PRO A 448 -1.36 -4.54 -1.84
C PRO A 448 0.08 -4.01 -1.87
N GLY A 449 0.64 -3.80 -3.07
CA GLY A 449 1.94 -3.16 -3.29
C GLY A 449 1.81 -1.63 -3.42
N VAL A 450 2.38 -0.87 -2.49
CA VAL A 450 2.13 0.58 -2.31
C VAL A 450 3.39 1.43 -2.54
N ASN A 451 4.48 0.84 -3.06
CA ASN A 451 5.66 1.61 -3.46
C ASN A 451 5.34 2.52 -4.67
N ILE A 452 6.11 3.59 -4.84
CA ILE A 452 5.88 4.60 -5.88
C ILE A 452 6.61 4.22 -7.18
N HIS A 453 6.02 4.51 -8.34
CA HIS A 453 6.75 4.44 -9.61
C HIS A 453 7.75 5.60 -9.74
N ARG A 454 8.82 5.56 -8.94
CA ARG A 454 9.89 6.57 -8.95
C ARG A 454 10.57 6.69 -10.31
N SER A 455 10.69 5.56 -11.00
CA SER A 455 11.37 5.42 -12.28
C SER A 455 10.65 4.37 -13.12
N PRO A 456 10.59 4.53 -14.46
CA PRO A 456 10.02 3.51 -15.35
C PRO A 456 10.78 2.17 -15.33
N PHE A 457 11.95 2.15 -14.69
CA PHE A 457 12.80 0.96 -14.56
C PHE A 457 12.68 0.26 -13.20
N GLY A 458 11.71 0.66 -12.36
CA GLY A 458 11.35 -0.10 -11.17
C GLY A 458 10.87 -1.50 -11.57
N GLY A 459 11.66 -2.53 -11.25
CA GLY A 459 11.42 -3.90 -11.72
C GLY A 459 10.12 -4.53 -11.23
N ARG A 460 9.47 -3.92 -10.23
CA ARG A 460 8.18 -4.32 -9.67
C ARG A 460 7.06 -3.31 -9.88
N ASN A 461 7.24 -2.28 -10.71
CA ASN A 461 6.16 -1.32 -11.03
C ASN A 461 4.86 -1.98 -11.50
N SER A 462 4.93 -3.18 -12.11
CA SER A 462 3.71 -3.89 -12.49
C SER A 462 2.79 -4.20 -11.30
N GLU A 463 3.35 -4.46 -10.13
CA GLU A 463 2.62 -4.79 -8.89
C GLU A 463 2.53 -3.60 -7.93
N TYR A 464 2.65 -2.37 -8.44
CA TYR A 464 2.40 -1.13 -7.70
C TYR A 464 1.38 -0.27 -8.48
N TYR A 465 0.89 0.82 -7.88
CA TYR A 465 -0.22 1.59 -8.44
C TYR A 465 0.20 2.73 -9.37
N SER A 466 1.12 3.61 -8.97
CA SER A 466 1.33 4.90 -9.67
C SER A 466 2.59 5.63 -9.20
N GLU A 467 3.06 6.61 -9.99
CA GLU A 467 4.00 7.65 -9.57
C GLU A 467 3.41 8.62 -8.51
N ASP A 468 2.09 8.62 -8.30
CA ASP A 468 1.40 9.51 -7.37
C ASP A 468 0.97 8.80 -6.08
N GLY A 469 1.37 9.34 -4.94
CA GLY A 469 1.04 8.81 -3.62
C GLY A 469 -0.44 8.90 -3.25
N VAL A 470 -1.19 9.87 -3.78
CA VAL A 470 -2.64 10.03 -3.49
C VAL A 470 -3.45 9.00 -4.27
N LEU A 471 -3.19 8.85 -5.58
CA LEU A 471 -3.80 7.78 -6.38
C LEU A 471 -3.48 6.40 -5.80
N THR A 472 -2.20 6.16 -5.51
CA THR A 472 -1.72 4.91 -4.89
C THR A 472 -2.45 4.61 -3.58
N GLY A 473 -2.49 5.59 -2.67
CA GLY A 473 -3.14 5.43 -1.37
C GLY A 473 -4.63 5.21 -1.44
N ILE A 474 -5.35 5.97 -2.28
CA ILE A 474 -6.81 5.84 -2.44
C ILE A 474 -7.17 4.47 -3.03
N MET A 475 -6.45 4.00 -4.04
CA MET A 475 -6.70 2.68 -4.64
C MET A 475 -6.40 1.56 -3.65
N ALA A 476 -5.24 1.60 -2.99
CA ALA A 476 -4.88 0.61 -1.97
C ALA A 476 -5.87 0.58 -0.81
N ALA A 477 -6.31 1.74 -0.32
CA ALA A 477 -7.30 1.83 0.78
C ALA A 477 -8.63 1.12 0.44
N ASN A 478 -9.11 1.24 -0.79
CA ASN A 478 -10.36 0.60 -1.22
C ASN A 478 -10.19 -0.92 -1.41
N VAL A 479 -9.05 -1.38 -1.97
CA VAL A 479 -8.73 -2.81 -2.05
C VAL A 479 -8.67 -3.44 -0.64
N ILE A 480 -7.96 -2.79 0.29
CA ILE A 480 -7.82 -3.25 1.68
C ILE A 480 -9.19 -3.31 2.36
N LYS A 481 -10.02 -2.27 2.18
CA LYS A 481 -11.37 -2.22 2.72
C LYS A 481 -12.18 -3.45 2.30
N GLY A 482 -12.33 -3.70 1.00
CA GLY A 482 -13.12 -4.84 0.49
C GLY A 482 -12.62 -6.21 0.98
N ALA A 483 -11.30 -6.41 1.00
CA ALA A 483 -10.71 -7.65 1.51
C ALA A 483 -10.94 -7.84 3.02
N SER A 484 -10.78 -6.76 3.79
CA SER A 484 -10.92 -6.77 5.25
C SER A 484 -12.36 -7.03 5.71
N GLU A 485 -13.38 -6.64 4.93
CA GLU A 485 -14.79 -6.94 5.23
C GLU A 485 -15.09 -8.44 5.27
N LYS A 486 -14.26 -9.26 4.61
CA LYS A 486 -14.35 -10.73 4.62
C LYS A 486 -13.39 -11.38 5.62
N GLY A 487 -12.69 -10.58 6.43
CA GLY A 487 -11.77 -11.06 7.44
C GLY A 487 -10.38 -11.43 6.90
N VAL A 488 -9.94 -10.81 5.79
CA VAL A 488 -8.56 -10.92 5.30
C VAL A 488 -7.78 -9.68 5.72
N TYR A 489 -6.72 -9.83 6.52
CA TYR A 489 -5.80 -8.74 6.82
C TYR A 489 -4.75 -8.59 5.71
N CYS A 490 -4.58 -7.37 5.22
CA CYS A 490 -3.74 -7.06 4.07
C CYS A 490 -2.42 -6.45 4.53
N TYR A 491 -1.31 -7.17 4.38
CA TYR A 491 0.03 -6.65 4.63
C TYR A 491 0.46 -5.75 3.47
N MET A 492 0.00 -4.50 3.49
CA MET A 492 0.43 -3.51 2.50
C MET A 492 1.97 -3.40 2.50
N LYS A 493 2.59 -3.34 1.32
CA LYS A 493 4.04 -3.55 1.17
C LYS A 493 4.67 -2.71 0.07
N HIS A 494 5.97 -2.43 0.10
CA HIS A 494 6.96 -2.75 1.12
C HIS A 494 7.30 -1.47 1.87
N PHE A 495 7.06 -1.44 3.17
CA PHE A 495 7.18 -0.28 4.05
C PHE A 495 8.65 -0.10 4.52
N ALA A 496 9.43 0.80 3.94
CA ALA A 496 9.11 1.76 2.89
C ALA A 496 10.28 1.92 1.91
N VAL A 497 10.07 2.71 0.85
CA VAL A 497 11.12 3.18 -0.05
C VAL A 497 11.86 2.05 -0.80
N ASN A 498 11.11 1.08 -1.33
CA ASN A 498 11.63 -0.08 -2.06
C ASN A 498 11.32 0.02 -3.56
N GLU A 499 11.63 1.16 -4.18
CA GLU A 499 11.30 1.44 -5.58
C GLU A 499 12.35 0.88 -6.57
N ASN A 500 13.43 0.27 -6.06
CA ASN A 500 14.52 -0.25 -6.87
C ASN A 500 14.89 -1.69 -6.48
N GLU A 501 14.83 -2.61 -7.45
CA GLU A 501 15.08 -4.03 -7.23
C GLU A 501 16.58 -4.39 -7.17
N THR A 502 17.41 -3.67 -7.93
CA THR A 502 18.86 -3.89 -7.94
C THR A 502 19.43 -3.62 -6.55
N HIS A 503 20.11 -4.60 -5.96
CA HIS A 503 20.69 -4.54 -4.61
C HIS A 503 19.71 -4.19 -3.48
N ARG A 504 18.39 -4.38 -3.68
CA ARG A 504 17.34 -4.07 -2.68
C ARG A 504 17.60 -4.63 -1.29
N ALA A 505 18.33 -5.75 -1.20
CA ALA A 505 18.79 -6.35 0.04
C ALA A 505 19.86 -5.48 0.72
N GLY A 506 19.42 -4.48 1.47
CA GLY A 506 20.28 -3.65 2.32
C GLY A 506 20.83 -2.40 1.64
N VAL A 507 20.39 -2.02 0.44
CA VAL A 507 20.80 -0.74 -0.15
C VAL A 507 20.46 0.44 0.80
N CYS A 508 21.44 1.32 1.03
CA CYS A 508 21.26 2.57 1.75
C CYS A 508 20.52 3.57 0.87
N THR A 509 19.27 3.89 1.21
CA THR A 509 18.47 4.85 0.44
C THR A 509 18.55 6.22 1.10
N TRP A 510 19.17 7.16 0.41
CA TRP A 510 19.36 8.54 0.89
C TRP A 510 18.29 9.42 0.27
N LEU A 511 17.50 10.09 1.09
CA LEU A 511 16.41 10.95 0.65
C LEU A 511 16.09 12.01 1.71
N THR A 512 15.49 13.12 1.27
CA THR A 512 14.97 14.11 2.21
C THR A 512 13.78 13.60 2.98
N GLU A 513 13.61 14.03 4.23
CA GLU A 513 12.39 13.70 4.96
C GLU A 513 11.15 14.30 4.29
N GLN A 514 11.29 15.46 3.63
CA GLN A 514 10.20 16.05 2.84
C GLN A 514 9.70 15.07 1.77
N SER A 515 10.59 14.51 0.95
CA SER A 515 10.21 13.54 -0.08
C SER A 515 9.71 12.22 0.50
N LEU A 516 10.30 11.74 1.60
CA LEU A 516 9.79 10.58 2.33
C LEU A 516 8.32 10.78 2.75
N ARG A 517 8.00 11.94 3.34
CA ARG A 517 6.68 12.31 3.88
C ARG A 517 5.64 12.60 2.80
N GLU A 518 6.02 13.30 1.74
CA GLU A 518 5.09 13.78 0.70
C GLU A 518 4.88 12.79 -0.44
N VAL A 519 5.84 11.89 -0.69
CA VAL A 519 5.81 10.96 -1.83
C VAL A 519 5.72 9.52 -1.35
N TYR A 520 6.78 9.02 -0.70
CA TYR A 520 6.98 7.59 -0.49
C TYR A 520 6.13 6.99 0.64
N LEU A 521 5.78 7.79 1.63
CA LEU A 521 4.91 7.38 2.74
C LEU A 521 3.43 7.72 2.53
N LYS A 522 3.11 8.61 1.58
CA LYS A 522 1.75 9.14 1.42
C LYS A 522 0.73 8.05 1.11
N GLY A 523 1.08 7.07 0.26
CA GLY A 523 0.20 5.94 -0.04
C GLY A 523 -0.11 5.08 1.18
N PHE A 524 0.91 4.77 1.98
CA PHE A 524 0.76 4.01 3.23
C PHE A 524 -0.06 4.77 4.27
N GLU A 525 0.20 6.07 4.43
CA GLU A 525 -0.56 6.92 5.34
C GLU A 525 -2.06 6.90 5.01
N ILE A 526 -2.41 7.08 3.74
CA ILE A 526 -3.81 7.05 3.27
C ILE A 526 -4.42 5.67 3.53
N ALA A 527 -3.69 4.58 3.26
CA ALA A 527 -4.17 3.23 3.52
C ALA A 527 -4.46 2.98 5.02
N VAL A 528 -3.64 3.53 5.93
CA VAL A 528 -3.89 3.46 7.38
C VAL A 528 -5.10 4.33 7.76
N LYS A 529 -5.09 5.62 7.41
CA LYS A 529 -6.08 6.59 7.90
C LYS A 529 -7.45 6.47 7.23
N LYS A 530 -7.50 6.12 5.94
CA LYS A 530 -8.74 6.04 5.15
C LYS A 530 -9.16 4.59 4.85
N GLY A 531 -8.20 3.65 4.78
CA GLY A 531 -8.46 2.23 4.48
C GLY A 531 -8.53 1.31 5.69
N ASN A 532 -8.28 1.81 6.91
CA ASN A 532 -8.19 1.01 8.15
C ASN A 532 -7.19 -0.16 8.05
N ALA A 533 -6.11 0.01 7.30
CA ALA A 533 -5.06 -1.00 7.19
C ALA A 533 -4.51 -1.38 8.58
N ASN A 534 -4.52 -2.67 8.91
CA ASN A 534 -4.08 -3.21 10.20
C ASN A 534 -2.92 -4.20 10.07
N ALA A 535 -2.36 -4.35 8.87
CA ALA A 535 -1.20 -5.18 8.62
C ALA A 535 -0.26 -4.48 7.62
N VAL A 536 1.05 -4.58 7.84
CA VAL A 536 2.05 -3.97 6.94
C VAL A 536 3.29 -4.86 6.86
N MET A 537 3.92 -4.94 5.69
CA MET A 537 5.19 -5.64 5.50
C MET A 537 6.32 -4.62 5.33
N SER A 538 7.37 -4.72 6.15
CA SER A 538 8.56 -3.88 6.03
C SER A 538 9.36 -4.22 4.76
N SER A 539 10.27 -3.36 4.34
CA SER A 539 11.11 -3.60 3.16
C SER A 539 12.48 -4.22 3.48
N PHE A 540 13.23 -4.57 2.42
CA PHE A 540 14.61 -5.06 2.51
C PHE A 540 15.66 -3.96 2.67
N ASN A 541 15.40 -2.78 2.12
CA ASN A 541 16.35 -1.67 2.03
C ASN A 541 16.46 -0.90 3.35
N ARG A 542 17.26 0.17 3.33
CA ARG A 542 17.48 1.06 4.46
C ARG A 542 17.00 2.48 4.12
N ILE A 543 16.52 3.20 5.13
CA ILE A 543 16.40 4.67 5.10
C ILE A 543 17.65 5.23 5.75
N GLY A 544 18.47 5.92 4.95
CA GLY A 544 19.86 6.19 5.28
C GLY A 544 20.60 4.88 5.57
N ALA A 545 21.16 4.75 6.77
CA ALA A 545 21.89 3.56 7.20
C ALA A 545 21.03 2.51 7.96
N ARG A 546 19.78 2.84 8.34
CA ARG A 546 18.95 1.97 9.19
C ARG A 546 18.01 1.12 8.34
N TRP A 547 17.98 -0.18 8.60
CA TRP A 547 17.03 -1.10 7.95
C TRP A 547 15.60 -0.74 8.34
N THR A 548 14.71 -0.65 7.34
CA THR A 548 13.31 -0.24 7.53
C THR A 548 12.54 -1.13 8.49
N GLY A 549 12.80 -2.45 8.45
CA GLY A 549 12.20 -3.41 9.39
C GLY A 549 12.75 -3.31 10.82
N GLY A 550 13.79 -2.50 11.05
CA GLY A 550 14.46 -2.30 12.33
C GLY A 550 14.56 -0.84 12.78
N ASP A 551 13.79 0.08 12.18
CA ASP A 551 13.84 1.51 12.49
C ASP A 551 12.63 1.94 13.35
N TYR A 552 12.87 2.31 14.61
CA TYR A 552 11.83 2.74 15.55
C TYR A 552 11.07 3.98 15.08
N ARG A 553 11.76 4.88 14.39
CA ARG A 553 11.15 6.11 13.87
C ARG A 553 10.08 5.78 12.85
N LEU A 554 10.33 4.77 12.00
CA LEU A 554 9.40 4.35 10.96
C LEU A 554 8.26 3.50 11.53
N LEU A 555 8.59 2.41 12.24
CA LEU A 555 7.61 1.39 12.63
C LEU A 555 6.80 1.73 13.89
N THR A 556 7.31 2.62 14.74
CA THR A 556 6.59 3.09 15.93
C THR A 556 6.18 4.55 15.78
N THR A 557 7.14 5.49 15.64
CA THR A 557 6.80 6.92 15.67
C THR A 557 5.90 7.33 14.51
N VAL A 558 6.28 7.07 13.25
CA VAL A 558 5.45 7.44 12.09
C VAL A 558 4.21 6.54 12.01
N LEU A 559 4.40 5.23 11.92
CA LEU A 559 3.30 4.30 11.65
C LEU A 559 2.25 4.28 12.77
N ARG A 560 2.66 4.17 14.04
CA ARG A 560 1.74 3.96 15.17
C ARG A 560 1.39 5.27 15.86
N ASP A 561 2.38 6.08 16.18
CA ASP A 561 2.16 7.25 17.03
C ASP A 561 1.61 8.44 16.23
N GLU A 562 2.08 8.66 15.00
CA GLU A 562 1.58 9.75 14.16
C GLU A 562 0.33 9.34 13.37
N TRP A 563 0.27 8.12 12.79
CA TRP A 563 -0.87 7.69 11.99
C TRP A 563 -1.94 6.89 12.74
N GLY A 564 -1.64 6.37 13.92
CA GLY A 564 -2.60 5.61 14.73
C GLY A 564 -2.75 4.14 14.34
N PHE A 565 -1.78 3.54 13.64
CA PHE A 565 -1.84 2.14 13.22
C PHE A 565 -1.95 1.16 14.42
N LYS A 566 -3.04 0.39 14.43
CA LYS A 566 -3.30 -0.67 15.41
C LYS A 566 -3.34 -2.03 14.71
N GLY A 567 -2.23 -2.74 14.75
CA GLY A 567 -2.05 -3.92 13.91
C GLY A 567 -0.66 -4.53 13.96
N ALA A 568 -0.41 -5.48 13.06
CA ALA A 568 0.85 -6.22 12.99
C ALA A 568 1.77 -5.75 11.84
N VAL A 569 3.05 -5.67 12.14
CA VAL A 569 4.13 -5.44 11.18
C VAL A 569 4.88 -6.76 10.98
N ILE A 570 4.90 -7.26 9.75
CA ILE A 570 5.74 -8.39 9.34
C ILE A 570 6.98 -7.87 8.60
N THR A 571 8.10 -8.59 8.65
CA THR A 571 9.23 -8.28 7.76
C THR A 571 8.96 -8.74 6.34
N ASP A 572 9.68 -8.18 5.36
CA ASP A 572 9.96 -8.96 4.14
C ASP A 572 10.73 -10.25 4.50
N PHE A 573 10.94 -11.16 3.54
CA PHE A 573 11.50 -12.49 3.77
C PHE A 573 12.91 -12.41 4.38
N ALA A 574 13.01 -12.57 5.70
CA ALA A 574 14.16 -12.17 6.50
C ALA A 574 15.31 -13.18 6.46
N ASP A 575 15.97 -13.30 5.31
CA ASP A 575 17.06 -14.24 5.06
C ASP A 575 18.48 -13.63 5.18
N LYS A 576 18.58 -12.33 5.49
CA LYS A 576 19.84 -11.60 5.63
C LYS A 576 20.22 -11.35 7.09
N ALA A 577 21.51 -11.37 7.38
CA ALA A 577 22.04 -11.21 8.74
C ALA A 577 21.69 -9.85 9.39
N TYR A 578 21.54 -8.78 8.59
CA TYR A 578 21.18 -7.46 9.10
C TYR A 578 19.68 -7.36 9.49
N MET A 579 18.83 -8.29 9.03
CA MET A 579 17.40 -8.32 9.36
C MET A 579 17.20 -8.98 10.74
N ASN A 580 17.60 -8.26 11.78
CA ASN A 580 17.71 -8.80 13.14
C ASN A 580 16.37 -8.80 13.89
N ASN A 581 15.98 -9.94 14.47
CA ASN A 581 14.71 -10.10 15.18
C ASN A 581 14.54 -9.19 16.40
N LYS A 582 15.60 -9.03 17.21
CA LYS A 582 15.52 -8.20 18.42
C LYS A 582 15.38 -6.74 18.02
N GLN A 583 16.18 -6.28 17.06
CA GLN A 583 16.08 -4.93 16.49
C GLN A 583 14.69 -4.66 15.92
N MET A 584 14.17 -5.55 15.08
CA MET A 584 12.82 -5.46 14.51
C MET A 584 11.74 -5.36 15.59
N THR A 585 11.77 -6.25 16.58
CA THR A 585 10.77 -6.24 17.65
C THR A 585 10.84 -4.93 18.43
N TYR A 586 12.05 -4.49 18.80
CA TYR A 586 12.27 -3.20 19.47
C TYR A 586 11.82 -2.01 18.61
N ALA A 587 11.96 -2.06 17.30
CA ALA A 587 11.53 -0.98 16.41
C ALA A 587 10.01 -0.82 16.30
N GLY A 588 9.24 -1.88 16.47
CA GLY A 588 7.78 -1.84 16.17
C GLY A 588 7.26 -3.05 15.41
N GLY A 589 8.18 -3.89 14.91
CA GLY A 589 7.89 -5.13 14.21
C GLY A 589 7.31 -6.21 15.12
N ASP A 590 6.53 -7.12 14.54
CA ASP A 590 5.76 -8.11 15.30
C ASP A 590 5.98 -9.55 14.80
N ILE A 591 6.17 -9.73 13.49
CA ILE A 591 6.37 -11.04 12.86
C ILE A 591 7.63 -11.03 12.00
N ARG A 592 8.49 -12.02 12.18
CA ARG A 592 9.55 -12.32 11.21
C ARG A 592 9.02 -13.26 10.13
N LEU A 593 9.00 -12.81 8.88
CA LEU A 593 8.75 -13.68 7.74
C LEU A 593 9.99 -14.54 7.46
N GLY A 594 9.91 -15.82 7.82
CA GLY A 594 11.01 -16.77 7.70
C GLY A 594 11.19 -17.61 8.96
N ASN A 595 11.80 -18.78 8.83
CA ASN A 595 12.07 -19.67 9.97
C ASN A 595 13.46 -19.41 10.54
N LEU A 596 13.61 -19.36 11.87
CA LEU A 596 14.93 -19.30 12.49
C LEU A 596 15.45 -20.72 12.72
N GLU A 597 16.73 -20.93 12.40
CA GLU A 597 17.53 -22.05 12.94
C GLU A 597 18.40 -21.54 14.12
N GLY A 598 17.83 -20.72 15.00
CA GLY A 598 18.58 -19.86 15.93
C GLY A 598 18.08 -19.85 17.38
N LYS A 599 18.85 -19.22 18.28
CA LYS A 599 18.55 -19.11 19.71
C LYS A 599 17.54 -17.99 20.00
N ASN A 600 16.66 -18.23 20.97
CA ASN A 600 15.74 -17.24 21.52
C ASN A 600 16.49 -15.97 21.99
N TRP A 601 16.12 -14.81 21.47
CA TRP A 601 16.72 -13.51 21.82
C TRP A 601 16.16 -12.92 23.12
N VAL A 602 15.04 -13.44 23.61
CA VAL A 602 14.27 -12.90 24.74
C VAL A 602 14.90 -13.36 26.06
N ASP A 603 15.42 -12.42 26.84
CA ASP A 603 15.79 -12.65 28.23
C ASP A 603 14.58 -12.37 29.15
N THR A 604 14.01 -13.41 29.75
CA THR A 604 12.84 -13.28 30.64
C THR A 604 13.12 -12.53 31.95
N SER A 605 14.38 -12.27 32.28
CA SER A 605 14.76 -11.40 33.40
C SER A 605 14.84 -9.92 33.03
N ASN A 606 14.88 -9.61 31.72
CA ASN A 606 14.83 -8.25 31.22
C ASN A 606 13.37 -7.83 30.99
N PRO A 607 12.83 -6.85 31.74
CA PRO A 607 11.43 -6.45 31.62
C PRO A 607 11.10 -5.84 30.25
N VAL A 608 12.07 -5.20 29.58
CA VAL A 608 11.86 -4.61 28.26
C VAL A 608 11.72 -5.71 27.20
N ASP A 609 12.53 -6.77 27.26
CA ASP A 609 12.41 -7.90 26.32
C ASP A 609 11.03 -8.55 26.42
N VAL A 610 10.52 -8.76 27.64
CA VAL A 610 9.18 -9.31 27.89
C VAL A 610 8.09 -8.35 27.40
N TYR A 611 8.20 -7.06 27.72
CA TYR A 611 7.25 -6.03 27.27
C TYR A 611 7.13 -6.01 25.75
N MET A 612 8.26 -5.93 25.05
CA MET A 612 8.31 -5.86 23.59
C MET A 612 7.72 -7.12 22.94
N LEU A 613 8.01 -8.31 23.47
CA LEU A 613 7.44 -9.55 22.98
C LEU A 613 5.92 -9.65 23.24
N LYS A 614 5.44 -9.18 24.41
CA LYS A 614 4.00 -9.14 24.71
C LYS A 614 3.26 -8.18 23.78
N ARG A 615 3.83 -7.00 23.48
CA ARG A 615 3.28 -6.05 22.50
C ARG A 615 3.17 -6.69 21.12
N ALA A 616 4.25 -7.33 20.64
CA ALA A 616 4.24 -8.05 19.37
C ALA A 616 3.16 -9.13 19.33
N THR A 617 3.08 -9.95 20.38
CA THR A 617 2.06 -10.98 20.51
C THR A 617 0.66 -10.39 20.45
N LYS A 618 0.39 -9.29 21.17
CA LYS A 618 -0.91 -8.61 21.15
C LYS A 618 -1.28 -8.14 19.74
N ASN A 619 -0.36 -7.53 19.02
CA ASN A 619 -0.57 -7.06 17.66
C ASN A 619 -0.99 -8.18 16.71
N VAL A 620 -0.28 -9.32 16.74
CA VAL A 620 -0.60 -10.50 15.93
C VAL A 620 -1.96 -11.10 16.31
N LEU A 621 -2.23 -11.23 17.62
CA LEU A 621 -3.51 -11.75 18.10
C LEU A 621 -4.67 -10.80 17.79
N TYR A 622 -4.45 -9.49 17.79
CA TYR A 622 -5.46 -8.49 17.47
C TYR A 622 -5.94 -8.62 16.03
N ILE A 623 -5.03 -8.72 15.05
CA ILE A 623 -5.43 -8.94 13.65
C ILE A 623 -6.04 -10.33 13.46
N THR A 624 -5.52 -11.37 14.13
CA THR A 624 -6.05 -12.73 14.03
C THR A 624 -7.48 -12.81 14.57
N ALA A 625 -7.75 -12.19 15.73
CA ALA A 625 -9.06 -12.17 16.35
C ALA A 625 -10.10 -11.42 15.53
N ASN A 626 -9.70 -10.50 14.65
CA ASN A 626 -10.59 -9.75 13.77
C ASN A 626 -10.55 -10.25 12.32
N SER A 627 -10.20 -11.52 12.12
CA SER A 627 -10.06 -12.15 10.80
C SER A 627 -10.94 -13.40 10.67
N ALA A 628 -11.00 -13.94 9.45
CA ALA A 628 -11.69 -15.18 9.17
C ALA A 628 -11.11 -16.39 9.95
N ALA A 629 -9.88 -16.29 10.48
CA ALA A 629 -9.23 -17.35 11.25
C ALA A 629 -10.02 -17.81 12.49
N ILE A 630 -10.87 -16.95 13.07
CA ILE A 630 -11.67 -17.31 14.24
C ILE A 630 -13.11 -17.74 13.89
N ASN A 631 -13.47 -17.75 12.61
CA ASN A 631 -14.80 -18.17 12.18
C ASN A 631 -15.08 -19.61 12.64
N GLY A 632 -16.25 -19.83 13.23
CA GLY A 632 -16.65 -21.15 13.71
C GLY A 632 -16.02 -21.57 15.04
N LEU A 633 -15.25 -20.71 15.71
CA LEU A 633 -14.78 -20.92 17.08
C LEU A 633 -15.77 -20.33 18.09
N GLY A 634 -16.03 -21.06 19.17
CA GLY A 634 -16.90 -20.61 20.25
C GLY A 634 -17.51 -21.77 21.04
N ASP A 635 -17.96 -21.49 22.26
CA ASP A 635 -18.61 -22.49 23.09
C ASP A 635 -19.90 -23.00 22.44
N GLY A 636 -20.00 -24.32 22.23
CA GLY A 636 -21.16 -24.96 21.62
C GLY A 636 -21.27 -24.78 20.10
N VAL A 637 -20.30 -24.14 19.44
CA VAL A 637 -20.28 -24.00 17.98
C VAL A 637 -19.85 -25.33 17.35
N GLN A 638 -20.66 -25.83 16.41
CA GLN A 638 -20.31 -26.97 15.56
C GLN A 638 -20.27 -26.50 14.10
N VAL A 639 -19.10 -26.53 13.49
CA VAL A 639 -18.94 -26.32 12.05
C VAL A 639 -19.09 -27.66 11.34
N SER A 640 -20.05 -27.74 10.44
CA SER A 640 -20.25 -28.91 9.58
C SER A 640 -20.16 -28.47 8.12
N VAL A 641 -19.34 -29.14 7.32
CA VAL A 641 -19.29 -28.90 5.89
C VAL A 641 -20.37 -29.73 5.23
N LEU A 642 -21.38 -29.03 4.71
CA LEU A 642 -22.47 -29.65 3.96
C LEU A 642 -22.20 -29.53 2.47
N MET A 643 -22.56 -30.57 1.72
CA MET A 643 -22.54 -30.51 0.27
C MET A 643 -23.54 -29.46 -0.22
N PRO A 644 -23.16 -28.52 -1.10
CA PRO A 644 -24.08 -27.54 -1.66
C PRO A 644 -25.30 -28.22 -2.29
N TYR A 645 -26.49 -27.64 -2.12
CA TYR A 645 -27.74 -28.24 -2.61
C TYR A 645 -27.74 -28.49 -4.12
N TRP A 646 -27.02 -27.67 -4.90
CA TRP A 646 -26.89 -27.87 -6.34
C TRP A 646 -26.05 -29.12 -6.68
N GLN A 647 -25.01 -29.44 -5.89
CA GLN A 647 -24.23 -30.68 -6.07
C GLN A 647 -25.08 -31.89 -5.70
N ILE A 648 -25.83 -31.81 -4.60
CA ILE A 648 -26.79 -32.86 -4.23
C ILE A 648 -27.81 -33.07 -5.36
N ALA A 649 -28.37 -31.99 -5.90
CA ALA A 649 -29.32 -32.06 -7.00
C ALA A 649 -28.71 -32.70 -8.27
N LEU A 650 -27.47 -32.34 -8.64
CA LEU A 650 -26.76 -32.97 -9.75
C LEU A 650 -26.53 -34.46 -9.52
N ILE A 651 -26.07 -34.86 -8.34
CA ILE A 651 -25.89 -36.28 -7.99
C ILE A 651 -27.22 -37.03 -8.09
N VAL A 652 -28.32 -36.43 -7.60
CA VAL A 652 -29.65 -37.03 -7.71
C VAL A 652 -30.06 -37.16 -9.18
N ILE A 653 -29.85 -36.13 -10.01
CA ILE A 653 -30.14 -36.17 -11.45
C ILE A 653 -29.32 -37.28 -12.12
N ASP A 654 -28.02 -37.36 -11.85
CA ASP A 654 -27.14 -38.40 -12.40
C ASP A 654 -27.60 -39.80 -11.97
N CYS A 655 -27.93 -39.99 -10.70
CA CYS A 655 -28.50 -41.24 -10.20
C CYS A 655 -29.81 -41.61 -10.91
N VAL A 656 -30.70 -40.65 -11.14
CA VAL A 656 -31.97 -40.86 -11.85
C VAL A 656 -31.72 -41.22 -13.32
N ILE A 657 -30.76 -40.57 -13.99
CA ILE A 657 -30.38 -40.88 -15.38
C ILE A 657 -29.79 -42.29 -15.47
N VAL A 658 -28.82 -42.62 -14.61
CA VAL A 658 -28.19 -43.95 -14.57
C VAL A 658 -29.22 -45.04 -14.29
N PHE A 659 -30.13 -44.79 -13.33
CA PHE A 659 -31.22 -45.72 -13.05
C PHE A 659 -32.17 -45.86 -14.24
N GLY A 660 -32.55 -44.76 -14.88
CA GLY A 660 -33.38 -44.76 -16.08
C GLY A 660 -32.76 -45.54 -17.24
N LEU A 661 -31.46 -45.36 -17.49
CA LEU A 661 -30.69 -46.10 -18.49
C LEU A 661 -30.62 -47.59 -18.16
N ALA A 662 -30.42 -47.95 -16.89
CA ALA A 662 -30.41 -49.34 -16.46
C ALA A 662 -31.78 -50.01 -16.67
N VAL A 663 -32.87 -49.33 -16.29
CA VAL A 663 -34.24 -49.81 -16.51
C VAL A 663 -34.52 -49.97 -18.00
N TRP A 664 -34.18 -48.97 -18.82
CA TRP A 664 -34.31 -49.06 -20.27
C TRP A 664 -33.50 -50.22 -20.86
N GLY A 665 -32.26 -50.40 -20.41
CA GLY A 665 -31.41 -51.52 -20.80
C GLY A 665 -32.03 -52.88 -20.49
N VAL A 666 -32.64 -53.05 -19.31
CA VAL A 666 -33.39 -54.27 -18.96
C VAL A 666 -34.54 -54.52 -19.94
N PHE A 667 -35.32 -53.50 -20.30
CA PHE A 667 -36.41 -53.64 -21.27
C PHE A 667 -35.90 -53.93 -22.68
N ALA A 668 -34.81 -53.29 -23.12
CA ALA A 668 -34.19 -53.51 -24.42
C ALA A 668 -33.65 -54.95 -24.55
N VAL A 669 -32.94 -55.45 -23.53
CA VAL A 669 -32.43 -56.82 -23.48
C VAL A 669 -33.59 -57.82 -23.44
N ARG A 670 -34.63 -57.59 -22.62
CA ARG A 670 -35.83 -58.44 -22.61
C ARG A 670 -36.52 -58.50 -23.97
N LYS A 671 -36.58 -57.37 -24.70
CA LYS A 671 -37.16 -57.32 -26.05
C LYS A 671 -36.34 -58.13 -27.05
N LEU A 672 -35.01 -58.11 -26.95
CA LEU A 672 -34.11 -58.92 -27.78
C LEU A 672 -34.16 -60.42 -27.46
N LEU A 673 -34.38 -60.79 -26.19
CA LEU A 673 -34.47 -62.18 -25.74
C LEU A 673 -35.83 -62.84 -26.05
N LYS A 674 -36.88 -62.05 -26.32
CA LYS A 674 -38.12 -62.57 -26.90
C LYS A 674 -37.88 -62.92 -28.37
N LYS A 675 -37.58 -64.19 -28.66
CA LYS A 675 -37.60 -64.71 -30.03
C LYS A 675 -38.97 -64.44 -30.66
N PRO A 676 -39.06 -63.98 -31.91
CA PRO A 676 -40.32 -64.02 -32.64
C PRO A 676 -40.72 -65.49 -32.81
N GLU A 677 -41.95 -65.84 -32.43
CA GLU A 677 -42.59 -67.11 -32.77
C GLU A 677 -42.87 -67.20 -34.28
#